data_AF-A0A2M7KTT1-F1
#
_entry.id   AF-A0A2M7KTT1-F1
#
_cell.length_a   1.000
_cell.length_b   1.000
_cell.length_c   1.000
_cell.angle_alpha   90.00
_cell.angle_beta   90.00
_cell.angle_gamma   90.00
#
_symmetry.space_group_name_H-M   'P 1'
#
loop_
_entity.id
_entity.type
_entity.pdbx_description
1 polymer ?
#
loop_
_entity_poly.entity_id
_entity_poly.type
_entity_poly.pdbx_seq_one_letter_code
_entity_poly.pdbx_strand_id
1 'polypeptide(L)'
;MAAAPQNVKCRPRASEGAKLNVTPRTAAHRASIATSSLLAALVASTRVAAPADDWRSYAVYQPTVTHHAVIDGRTHPHKYNHCATVAWFQDRWFCLWGSNTHPNEHAPGQRLCFSTSRDGRSWSPVEELFANAAYCANPVPYPEGKGHQWQPNLGVVDGELWAVWNQGGSARDFETPQGTTTDLRGLYFSRLRQAGGKWLNRQLTWDGQCWPTVEGQQFFIASTQNLYRLRSGRVLAPVTLSATAGRAADAPEAVQDWWAREKRNAVLYTDDLGETWHLSAGCLTPGFSWIQWEPTVWEQPDGSVGMFARNNTNWSLGHPKPTSGQYLLSSVSHDRGETWTPPRYAPLESVCSRMHVAPLDGRGVWAPTSPGEDFTGRRYVMVHNDAPGALYSWTRARHNAALFFTRGGGFDFVAGNTVTFDEPEVAYPQMWRHDDTLAVCYTQGNGSPRSIRVALVTPLPEPDRYYLFPRSNDVAPGERPQRVGDAWSFQGGQHLATRAPVDPGTAGFSFGAWVQAQRGGVLFDTRSEAPGGFVVMLGSKPGGGGKPGCLYPLACLLTEPHVFGADLPLEVGGQWHYVGLTADNRTGEGVFHVDGKTASIAFKAPTPHPLKGATAHLGAKRLAASQVAGIEGCVRFAALYAGARFSPAEHHWLSNQFAQELGRPKLDPATAPTASPLVWLDAADAAAFKRDFVLPSSTPRGGSEVVTVDDRRVLRLRDQGSVGVDLDENARTRGDRVLLRFRSRLERGEGQTLCTVGDFNQPARLIARGGQVFLRAGATERPCGRLAPGGWTDVSLETERETTTARVGEGEPVQVQHRPEGAWVYLGEGFPEYGQYPGTSFLVDVASVGTRVVRGAP
;
A
#
# COMPACT_ATOMS: atom_id res chain seq x y z
N MET A 1 -27.49 -63.27 -14.78
CA MET A 1 -28.55 -62.40 -15.30
C MET A 1 -27.86 -61.16 -15.86
N ALA A 2 -27.29 -61.28 -17.06
CA ALA A 2 -27.90 -60.91 -18.35
C ALA A 2 -27.99 -59.38 -18.49
N ALA A 3 -27.29 -58.69 -19.40
CA ALA A 3 -26.47 -59.11 -20.54
C ALA A 3 -25.41 -58.03 -20.86
N ALA A 4 -24.31 -58.47 -21.45
CA ALA A 4 -23.31 -57.64 -22.11
C ALA A 4 -23.65 -57.53 -23.63
N PRO A 5 -22.69 -57.25 -24.54
CA PRO A 5 -22.20 -55.96 -25.03
C PRO A 5 -22.39 -55.86 -26.57
N GLN A 6 -21.81 -54.87 -27.26
CA GLN A 6 -21.29 -55.12 -28.63
C GLN A 6 -20.33 -54.03 -29.15
N ASN A 7 -19.09 -54.49 -29.42
CA ASN A 7 -18.16 -53.95 -30.41
C ASN A 7 -18.61 -54.36 -31.82
N VAL A 8 -18.36 -53.52 -32.82
CA VAL A 8 -18.23 -53.98 -34.22
C VAL A 8 -16.88 -53.54 -34.78
N LYS A 9 -16.07 -54.55 -35.12
CA LYS A 9 -14.89 -54.50 -35.98
C LYS A 9 -15.33 -54.41 -37.45
N CYS A 10 -14.51 -53.81 -38.33
CA CYS A 10 -13.99 -54.48 -39.54
C CYS A 10 -12.82 -53.72 -40.18
N ARG A 11 -11.83 -54.51 -40.62
CA ARG A 11 -10.54 -54.19 -41.28
C ARG A 11 -10.71 -54.26 -42.84
N PRO A 12 -9.68 -54.60 -43.67
CA PRO A 12 -8.51 -53.86 -44.20
C PRO A 12 -8.32 -53.99 -45.76
N ARG A 13 -7.24 -53.43 -46.34
CA ARG A 13 -6.35 -53.95 -47.45
C ARG A 13 -5.35 -52.83 -47.84
N ALA A 14 -4.01 -52.97 -47.74
CA ALA A 14 -3.02 -53.67 -48.62
C ALA A 14 -2.99 -53.10 -50.06
N SER A 15 -1.88 -52.73 -50.72
CA SER A 15 -0.53 -53.35 -50.82
C SER A 15 0.53 -52.46 -51.54
N GLU A 16 1.82 -52.63 -51.16
CA GLU A 16 3.08 -52.75 -51.96
C GLU A 16 3.50 -51.70 -53.04
N GLY A 17 4.77 -51.31 -53.27
CA GLY A 17 6.09 -51.64 -52.69
C GLY A 17 7.28 -51.06 -53.51
N ALA A 18 8.46 -50.94 -52.86
CA ALA A 18 9.87 -51.06 -53.37
C ALA A 18 10.46 -49.99 -54.35
N LYS A 19 11.74 -49.57 -54.37
CA LYS A 19 13.03 -49.88 -53.67
C LYS A 19 14.13 -48.87 -54.10
N LEU A 20 15.08 -48.52 -53.18
CA LEU A 20 16.58 -48.49 -53.23
C LEU A 20 17.31 -48.01 -54.53
N ASN A 21 18.49 -47.35 -54.57
CA ASN A 21 19.61 -47.14 -53.64
C ASN A 21 20.70 -46.22 -54.32
N VAL A 22 21.75 -45.88 -53.56
CA VAL A 22 23.19 -45.69 -53.93
C VAL A 22 23.81 -44.29 -53.69
N THR A 23 24.86 -44.33 -52.86
CA THR A 23 25.82 -43.33 -52.30
C THR A 23 27.09 -43.12 -53.21
N PRO A 24 28.30 -42.69 -52.74
CA PRO A 24 28.83 -41.40 -52.24
C PRO A 24 30.18 -40.95 -52.92
N ARG A 25 30.89 -39.96 -52.32
CA ARG A 25 32.36 -39.58 -52.41
C ARG A 25 32.78 -38.69 -53.62
N THR A 26 33.77 -37.76 -53.62
CA THR A 26 34.97 -37.40 -52.80
C THR A 26 35.53 -36.03 -53.29
N ALA A 27 36.05 -35.15 -52.41
CA ALA A 27 37.47 -34.71 -52.25
C ALA A 27 37.97 -33.42 -52.97
N ALA A 28 38.49 -32.51 -52.12
CA ALA A 28 39.53 -31.46 -52.20
C ALA A 28 40.22 -31.04 -53.53
N HIS A 29 40.42 -29.72 -53.74
CA HIS A 29 41.73 -29.02 -53.62
C HIS A 29 41.73 -27.52 -54.05
N ARG A 30 42.40 -26.69 -53.23
CA ARG A 30 43.35 -25.56 -53.49
C ARG A 30 42.95 -24.31 -54.31
N ALA A 31 42.88 -23.19 -53.57
CA ALA A 31 43.65 -21.92 -53.67
C ALA A 31 44.28 -21.47 -55.01
N SER A 32 44.06 -20.20 -55.40
CA SER A 32 45.06 -19.10 -55.31
C SER A 32 44.69 -17.87 -56.18
N ILE A 33 44.64 -16.69 -55.53
CA ILE A 33 45.20 -15.36 -55.89
C ILE A 33 45.26 -14.94 -57.39
N ALA A 34 44.61 -13.81 -57.74
CA ALA A 34 45.29 -12.59 -58.20
C ALA A 34 44.33 -11.44 -58.58
N THR A 35 44.55 -10.31 -57.91
CA THR A 35 44.39 -8.89 -58.30
C THR A 35 44.18 -8.56 -59.79
N SER A 36 43.26 -7.62 -60.04
CA SER A 36 43.58 -6.37 -60.75
C SER A 36 42.50 -5.30 -60.56
N SER A 37 43.00 -4.11 -60.29
CA SER A 37 42.31 -2.90 -59.86
C SER A 37 41.82 -2.04 -61.04
N LEU A 38 40.91 -1.12 -60.71
CA LEU A 38 40.83 0.30 -61.08
C LEU A 38 39.55 0.79 -61.81
N LEU A 39 38.83 1.63 -61.05
CA LEU A 39 38.18 2.90 -61.41
C LEU A 39 37.06 2.93 -62.47
N ALA A 40 35.82 3.20 -62.00
CA ALA A 40 35.07 4.38 -62.43
C ALA A 40 33.91 4.74 -61.47
N ALA A 41 34.00 5.97 -60.95
CA ALA A 41 32.94 6.92 -60.63
C ALA A 41 31.95 6.65 -59.46
N LEU A 42 32.32 7.28 -58.33
CA LEU A 42 31.47 8.01 -57.39
C LEU A 42 30.06 8.39 -57.91
N VAL A 43 29.04 7.81 -57.28
CA VAL A 43 27.90 8.56 -56.75
C VAL A 43 27.79 8.20 -55.28
N ALA A 44 28.59 8.88 -54.47
CA ALA A 44 28.39 8.89 -53.03
C ALA A 44 27.08 9.66 -52.78
N SER A 45 25.96 8.95 -52.72
CA SER A 45 24.81 9.41 -51.98
C SER A 45 25.21 9.38 -50.50
N THR A 46 25.86 10.46 -50.06
CA THR A 46 25.89 10.87 -48.66
C THR A 46 24.44 11.10 -48.24
N ARG A 47 23.76 10.03 -47.84
CA ARG A 47 22.78 10.17 -46.76
C ARG A 47 23.60 10.59 -45.56
N VAL A 48 23.80 11.90 -45.42
CA VAL A 48 24.00 12.50 -44.10
C VAL A 48 22.80 12.02 -43.30
N ALA A 49 23.01 10.98 -42.51
CA ALA A 49 22.09 10.66 -41.44
C ALA A 49 22.01 11.95 -40.62
N ALA A 50 20.85 12.61 -40.66
CA ALA A 50 20.56 13.62 -39.67
C ALA A 50 20.85 12.96 -38.30
N PRO A 51 21.61 13.60 -37.40
CA PRO A 51 21.81 13.04 -36.08
C PRO A 51 20.41 12.75 -35.52
N ALA A 52 20.15 11.50 -35.15
CA ALA A 52 18.90 11.16 -34.47
C ALA A 52 18.78 12.12 -33.28
N ASP A 53 17.73 12.93 -33.26
CA ASP A 53 17.51 13.89 -32.19
C ASP A 53 17.55 13.13 -30.86
N ASP A 54 18.48 13.47 -29.97
CA ASP A 54 18.73 12.82 -28.68
C ASP A 54 17.60 13.07 -27.64
N TRP A 55 16.39 13.34 -28.12
CA TRP A 55 15.20 13.54 -27.31
C TRP A 55 14.46 12.22 -27.15
N ARG A 56 14.19 11.83 -25.91
CA ARG A 56 13.32 10.68 -25.61
C ARG A 56 11.86 11.05 -25.88
N SER A 57 11.13 10.10 -26.43
CA SER A 57 9.67 10.17 -26.60
C SER A 57 9.00 9.16 -25.69
N TYR A 58 7.74 9.41 -25.36
CA TYR A 58 7.09 8.74 -24.24
C TYR A 58 5.81 8.00 -24.63
N ALA A 59 5.62 6.85 -23.99
CA ALA A 59 4.31 6.24 -23.86
C ALA A 59 3.71 6.57 -22.49
N VAL A 60 2.38 6.50 -22.35
CA VAL A 60 1.75 6.56 -21.03
C VAL A 60 1.58 5.16 -20.49
N TYR A 61 2.09 4.89 -19.29
CA TYR A 61 1.95 3.61 -18.62
C TYR A 61 0.56 3.48 -17.99
N GLN A 62 -0.24 2.57 -18.53
CA GLN A 62 -1.63 2.32 -18.11
C GLN A 62 -1.84 0.83 -17.84
N PRO A 63 -1.23 0.27 -16.78
CA PRO A 63 -1.43 -1.13 -16.44
C PRO A 63 -2.86 -1.37 -15.96
N THR A 64 -3.30 -2.61 -16.09
CA THR A 64 -4.44 -3.10 -15.32
C THR A 64 -3.95 -3.54 -13.94
N VAL A 65 -4.66 -3.13 -12.89
CA VAL A 65 -4.42 -3.57 -11.52
C VAL A 65 -5.64 -4.32 -11.02
N THR A 66 -5.45 -5.53 -10.52
CA THR A 66 -6.52 -6.34 -9.90
C THR A 66 -6.14 -6.76 -8.49
N HIS A 67 -7.10 -6.77 -7.56
CA HIS A 67 -6.86 -7.05 -6.14
C HIS A 67 -7.52 -8.35 -5.70
N HIS A 68 -6.75 -9.20 -5.03
CA HIS A 68 -7.19 -10.52 -4.57
C HIS A 68 -6.86 -10.67 -3.08
N ALA A 69 -7.76 -11.28 -2.32
CA ALA A 69 -7.50 -11.57 -0.92
C ALA A 69 -6.72 -12.89 -0.82
N VAL A 70 -5.59 -12.87 -0.11
CA VAL A 70 -4.93 -14.11 0.35
C VAL A 70 -5.64 -14.61 1.60
N ILE A 71 -5.97 -13.68 2.50
CA ILE A 71 -6.79 -13.89 3.68
C ILE A 71 -7.55 -12.60 4.00
N ASP A 72 -8.85 -12.73 4.28
CA ASP A 72 -9.68 -11.63 4.77
C ASP A 72 -9.89 -11.77 6.28
N GLY A 73 -9.24 -10.92 7.07
CA GLY A 73 -9.34 -11.00 8.54
C GLY A 73 -10.74 -10.71 9.08
N ARG A 74 -11.62 -10.08 8.29
CA ARG A 74 -12.99 -9.77 8.71
C ARG A 74 -13.82 -11.05 8.79
N THR A 75 -13.63 -11.97 7.85
CA THR A 75 -14.38 -13.24 7.75
C THR A 75 -13.60 -14.43 8.30
N HIS A 76 -12.27 -14.40 8.31
CA HIS A 76 -11.43 -15.50 8.78
C HIS A 76 -11.28 -15.51 10.32
N PRO A 77 -11.09 -16.67 10.98
CA PRO A 77 -10.76 -16.74 12.41
C PRO A 77 -9.46 -16.01 12.80
N HIS A 78 -8.51 -15.90 11.88
CA HIS A 78 -7.27 -15.17 12.07
C HIS A 78 -7.52 -13.67 11.86
N LYS A 79 -7.59 -12.91 12.96
CA LYS A 79 -7.96 -11.50 12.97
C LYS A 79 -6.78 -10.56 12.78
N TYR A 80 -5.57 -10.96 13.14
CA TYR A 80 -4.36 -10.18 12.91
C TYR A 80 -3.53 -10.86 11.83
N ASN A 81 -3.33 -10.19 10.70
CA ASN A 81 -2.50 -10.68 9.59
C ASN A 81 -1.62 -9.53 9.10
N HIS A 82 -0.29 -9.73 9.07
CA HIS A 82 0.64 -8.60 8.98
C HIS A 82 2.02 -8.97 8.40
N CYS A 83 2.70 -8.00 7.80
CA CYS A 83 4.04 -8.13 7.22
C CYS A 83 4.16 -9.29 6.23
N ALA A 84 3.35 -9.24 5.17
CA ALA A 84 3.37 -10.24 4.12
C ALA A 84 4.58 -10.09 3.18
N THR A 85 5.03 -11.22 2.65
CA THR A 85 5.96 -11.34 1.53
C THR A 85 5.35 -12.26 0.47
N VAL A 86 5.78 -12.11 -0.78
CA VAL A 86 5.31 -12.90 -1.92
C VAL A 86 6.48 -13.30 -2.81
N ALA A 87 6.46 -14.53 -3.34
CA ALA A 87 7.43 -15.00 -4.31
C ALA A 87 6.83 -15.99 -5.30
N TRP A 88 7.24 -15.91 -6.57
CA TRP A 88 7.05 -17.01 -7.51
C TRP A 88 8.21 -17.99 -7.37
N PHE A 89 7.91 -19.27 -7.14
CA PHE A 89 8.92 -20.30 -7.07
C PHE A 89 8.46 -21.55 -7.81
N GLN A 90 9.22 -21.90 -8.85
CA GLN A 90 8.98 -23.02 -9.76
C GLN A 90 7.61 -22.91 -10.45
N ASP A 91 6.55 -23.46 -9.87
CA ASP A 91 5.23 -23.62 -10.50
C ASP A 91 4.10 -22.84 -9.79
N ARG A 92 4.40 -22.05 -8.75
CA ARG A 92 3.39 -21.33 -7.97
C ARG A 92 3.93 -20.10 -7.25
N TRP A 93 3.01 -19.21 -6.91
CA TRP A 93 3.17 -18.16 -5.92
C TRP A 93 3.14 -18.74 -4.50
N PHE A 94 4.02 -18.21 -3.65
CA PHE A 94 4.00 -18.34 -2.20
C PHE A 94 3.70 -16.97 -1.60
N CYS A 95 2.77 -16.89 -0.66
CA CYS A 95 2.59 -15.72 0.19
C CYS A 95 2.72 -16.13 1.65
N LEU A 96 3.61 -15.50 2.40
CA LEU A 96 3.89 -15.78 3.81
C LEU A 96 3.64 -14.51 4.64
N TRP A 97 3.11 -14.64 5.86
CA TRP A 97 2.85 -13.49 6.75
C TRP A 97 2.77 -13.92 8.22
N GLY A 98 2.87 -12.95 9.14
CA GLY A 98 2.58 -13.15 10.55
C GLY A 98 1.08 -13.12 10.80
N SER A 99 0.53 -14.15 11.46
CA SER A 99 -0.90 -14.32 11.66
C SER A 99 -1.24 -14.66 13.12
N ASN A 100 -2.35 -14.15 13.63
CA ASN A 100 -2.88 -14.48 14.95
C ASN A 100 -4.42 -14.45 14.94
N THR A 101 -5.04 -15.35 15.70
CA THR A 101 -6.48 -15.33 15.99
C THR A 101 -6.82 -14.18 16.95
N HIS A 102 -5.89 -13.85 17.85
CA HIS A 102 -6.01 -12.67 18.69
C HIS A 102 -5.67 -11.40 17.89
N PRO A 103 -6.51 -10.35 17.91
CA PRO A 103 -6.38 -9.17 17.06
C PRO A 103 -5.27 -8.19 17.48
N ASN A 104 -4.08 -8.67 17.86
CA ASN A 104 -2.99 -7.81 18.33
C ASN A 104 -1.60 -8.28 17.90
N GLU A 105 -0.76 -7.30 17.57
CA GLU A 105 0.66 -7.40 17.27
C GLU A 105 1.42 -7.99 18.47
N HIS A 106 2.26 -9.01 18.23
CA HIS A 106 3.08 -9.69 19.24
C HIS A 106 2.30 -10.40 20.35
N ALA A 107 0.96 -10.47 20.25
CA ALA A 107 0.19 -11.26 21.19
C ALA A 107 0.61 -12.73 21.09
N PRO A 108 0.63 -13.46 22.22
CA PRO A 108 0.93 -14.88 22.20
C PRO A 108 0.06 -15.64 21.21
N GLY A 109 0.63 -16.67 20.58
CA GLY A 109 -0.05 -17.47 19.57
C GLY A 109 0.21 -17.01 18.13
N GLN A 110 0.85 -15.86 17.91
CA GLN A 110 1.20 -15.40 16.57
C GLN A 110 2.15 -16.39 15.88
N ARG A 111 1.77 -16.88 14.69
CA ARG A 111 2.53 -17.83 13.86
C ARG A 111 2.86 -17.22 12.50
N LEU A 112 3.88 -17.76 11.85
CA LEU A 112 4.05 -17.55 10.42
C LEU A 112 3.16 -18.54 9.66
N CYS A 113 2.22 -17.97 8.90
CA CYS A 113 1.34 -18.73 8.03
C CYS A 113 1.72 -18.49 6.57
N PHE A 114 1.24 -19.37 5.71
CA PHE A 114 1.40 -19.23 4.27
C PHE A 114 0.18 -19.72 3.50
N SER A 115 0.12 -19.31 2.24
CA SER A 115 -0.78 -19.84 1.23
C SER A 115 -0.09 -19.81 -0.14
N THR A 116 -0.51 -20.68 -1.05
CA THR A 116 0.05 -20.76 -2.40
C THR A 116 -1.02 -20.55 -3.46
N SER A 117 -0.60 -20.09 -4.64
CA SER A 117 -1.49 -19.85 -5.76
C SER A 117 -0.81 -20.13 -7.09
N ARG A 118 -1.54 -20.70 -8.07
CA ARG A 118 -1.01 -20.87 -9.43
C ARG A 118 -1.18 -19.62 -10.30
N ASP A 119 -2.11 -18.75 -9.95
CA ASP A 119 -2.52 -17.60 -10.78
C ASP A 119 -2.39 -16.24 -10.05
N GLY A 120 -2.07 -16.26 -8.76
CA GLY A 120 -2.02 -15.08 -7.88
C GLY A 120 -3.40 -14.55 -7.48
N ARG A 121 -4.48 -15.24 -7.88
CA ARG A 121 -5.88 -14.84 -7.68
C ARG A 121 -6.59 -15.77 -6.71
N SER A 122 -6.47 -17.06 -6.93
CA SER A 122 -7.07 -18.12 -6.12
C SER A 122 -6.00 -18.73 -5.22
N TRP A 123 -6.19 -18.62 -3.91
CA TRP A 123 -5.21 -19.01 -2.91
C TRP A 123 -5.64 -20.29 -2.19
N SER A 124 -4.69 -21.16 -1.87
CA SER A 124 -4.94 -22.36 -1.06
C SER A 124 -5.40 -21.99 0.35
N PRO A 125 -5.97 -22.93 1.12
CA PRO A 125 -6.19 -22.71 2.55
C PRO A 125 -4.94 -22.21 3.27
N VAL A 126 -5.15 -21.38 4.28
CA VAL A 126 -4.09 -20.82 5.13
C VAL A 126 -3.55 -21.90 6.05
N GLU A 127 -2.23 -22.05 6.08
CA GLU A 127 -1.54 -23.10 6.83
C GLU A 127 -0.42 -22.50 7.68
N GLU A 128 -0.18 -23.05 8.87
CA GLU A 128 1.02 -22.73 9.66
C GLU A 128 2.26 -23.33 9.00
N LEU A 129 3.36 -22.56 8.92
CA LEU A 129 4.54 -22.95 8.17
C LEU A 129 5.63 -23.58 9.04
N PHE A 130 6.44 -22.76 9.72
CA PHE A 130 7.75 -23.21 10.21
C PHE A 130 7.69 -24.14 11.42
N ALA A 131 6.56 -24.20 12.13
CA ALA A 131 6.32 -25.14 13.22
C ALA A 131 5.61 -26.45 12.77
N ASN A 132 5.33 -26.62 11.47
CA ASN A 132 4.49 -27.70 10.96
C ASN A 132 5.30 -28.82 10.29
N ALA A 133 5.17 -30.05 10.79
CA ALA A 133 5.86 -31.25 10.27
C ALA A 133 5.42 -31.67 8.85
N ALA A 134 4.26 -31.23 8.38
CA ALA A 134 3.84 -31.44 7.00
C ALA A 134 4.71 -30.65 6.03
N TYR A 135 5.11 -29.42 6.41
CA TYR A 135 5.82 -28.48 5.54
C TYR A 135 7.30 -28.32 5.89
N CYS A 136 7.76 -28.78 7.05
CA CYS A 136 9.15 -28.71 7.47
C CYS A 136 9.74 -30.10 7.70
N ALA A 137 10.96 -30.33 7.21
CA ALA A 137 11.71 -31.54 7.49
C ALA A 137 12.22 -31.55 8.94
N ASN A 138 12.50 -30.36 9.48
CA ASN A 138 12.85 -30.11 10.88
C ASN A 138 12.03 -28.92 11.41
N PRO A 139 10.77 -29.15 11.84
CA PRO A 139 9.92 -28.09 12.36
C PRO A 139 10.57 -27.34 13.52
N VAL A 140 10.42 -26.02 13.54
CA VAL A 140 10.89 -25.18 14.65
C VAL A 140 9.93 -25.30 15.82
N PRO A 141 10.40 -25.69 17.02
CA PRO A 141 9.56 -25.71 18.21
C PRO A 141 8.97 -24.33 18.50
N TYR A 142 7.67 -24.28 18.79
CA TYR A 142 6.97 -23.05 19.15
C TYR A 142 6.59 -23.03 20.64
N PRO A 143 6.87 -21.94 21.38
CA PRO A 143 6.45 -21.80 22.77
C PRO A 143 4.96 -21.44 22.88
N GLU A 144 4.10 -22.43 23.13
CA GLU A 144 2.67 -22.20 23.27
C GLU A 144 2.33 -21.16 24.35
N GLY A 145 1.37 -20.28 24.05
CA GLY A 145 0.92 -19.24 24.98
C GLY A 145 1.90 -18.11 25.27
N LYS A 146 3.12 -18.10 24.67
CA LYS A 146 4.12 -17.01 24.84
C LYS A 146 4.89 -16.63 23.58
N GLY A 147 4.96 -17.53 22.61
CA GLY A 147 5.74 -17.32 21.39
C GLY A 147 5.12 -16.30 20.46
N HIS A 148 5.95 -15.83 19.53
CA HIS A 148 5.49 -15.19 18.31
C HIS A 148 6.52 -15.41 17.20
N GLN A 149 6.05 -15.70 15.99
CA GLN A 149 6.87 -15.73 14.79
C GLN A 149 6.50 -14.56 13.87
N TRP A 150 7.48 -13.94 13.21
CA TRP A 150 7.23 -12.74 12.41
C TRP A 150 8.30 -12.50 11.34
N GLN A 151 7.89 -11.74 10.33
CA GLN A 151 8.61 -11.02 9.28
C GLN A 151 9.35 -11.98 8.36
N PRO A 152 8.61 -12.84 7.65
CA PRO A 152 9.21 -13.68 6.64
C PRO A 152 9.64 -12.80 5.47
N ASN A 153 10.86 -13.01 4.99
CA ASN A 153 11.39 -12.33 3.81
C ASN A 153 12.04 -13.34 2.88
N LEU A 154 11.77 -13.22 1.59
CA LEU A 154 12.08 -14.25 0.59
C LEU A 154 13.17 -13.82 -0.39
N GLY A 155 13.80 -14.80 -1.02
CA GLY A 155 14.70 -14.61 -2.16
C GLY A 155 14.98 -15.94 -2.85
N VAL A 156 15.25 -15.92 -4.15
CA VAL A 156 15.70 -17.12 -4.88
C VAL A 156 17.21 -17.08 -5.00
N VAL A 157 17.88 -18.07 -4.41
CA VAL A 157 19.32 -18.21 -4.42
C VAL A 157 19.67 -19.63 -4.84
N ASP A 158 20.46 -19.75 -5.92
CA ASP A 158 20.95 -21.02 -6.46
C ASP A 158 19.83 -22.07 -6.69
N GLY A 159 18.68 -21.63 -7.21
CA GLY A 159 17.54 -22.49 -7.50
C GLY A 159 16.72 -22.91 -6.27
N GLU A 160 17.08 -22.47 -5.07
CA GLU A 160 16.31 -22.65 -3.84
C GLU A 160 15.54 -21.37 -3.48
N LEU A 161 14.34 -21.53 -2.89
CA LEU A 161 13.65 -20.43 -2.24
C LEU A 161 14.14 -20.33 -0.79
N TRP A 162 14.70 -19.19 -0.43
CA TRP A 162 15.20 -18.89 0.90
C TRP A 162 14.22 -18.01 1.65
N ALA A 163 14.17 -18.18 2.97
CA ALA A 163 13.41 -17.34 3.88
C ALA A 163 14.26 -16.95 5.10
N VAL A 164 14.22 -15.67 5.49
CA VAL A 164 14.77 -15.18 6.76
C VAL A 164 13.64 -14.60 7.60
N TRP A 165 13.54 -15.01 8.87
CA TRP A 165 12.41 -14.70 9.74
C TRP A 165 12.75 -14.77 11.23
N ASN A 166 11.89 -14.21 12.07
CA ASN A 166 12.10 -14.09 13.52
C ASN A 166 11.20 -14.97 14.38
N GLN A 167 11.74 -15.45 15.50
CA GLN A 167 10.96 -15.98 16.63
C GLN A 167 11.29 -15.23 17.92
N GLY A 168 10.26 -14.74 18.63
CA GLY A 168 10.35 -14.15 19.97
C GLY A 168 9.60 -14.96 21.05
N GLY A 169 9.78 -14.59 22.33
CA GLY A 169 9.28 -15.34 23.51
C GLY A 169 10.40 -16.03 24.32
N SER A 170 10.20 -16.47 25.57
CA SER A 170 11.31 -16.67 26.54
C SER A 170 12.16 -17.94 26.39
N ALA A 171 13.45 -17.83 26.78
CA ALA A 171 14.40 -18.92 27.00
C ALA A 171 14.30 -19.58 28.41
N ARG A 172 13.53 -19.01 29.35
CA ARG A 172 13.46 -19.41 30.78
C ARG A 172 12.31 -20.37 31.13
N ASP A 173 11.47 -20.75 30.16
CA ASP A 173 10.42 -21.76 30.35
C ASP A 173 10.86 -23.19 29.97
N PHE A 174 12.09 -23.33 29.46
CA PHE A 174 12.63 -24.59 28.94
C PHE A 174 13.69 -25.21 29.86
N GLU A 175 13.90 -24.69 31.06
CA GLU A 175 14.73 -25.37 32.06
C GLU A 175 14.05 -26.69 32.49
N THR A 176 14.48 -27.84 31.95
CA THR A 176 14.38 -29.07 32.72
C THR A 176 15.52 -29.10 33.73
N PRO A 177 15.29 -29.52 35.00
CA PRO A 177 16.35 -29.63 36.01
C PRO A 177 17.53 -30.53 35.60
N GLN A 178 17.45 -31.23 34.48
CA GLN A 178 18.55 -31.96 33.87
C GLN A 178 18.58 -31.72 32.35
N GLY A 179 19.66 -31.15 31.84
CA GLY A 179 20.01 -31.19 30.41
C GLY A 179 19.82 -29.88 29.65
N THR A 180 20.87 -29.47 28.95
CA THR A 180 21.03 -28.22 28.17
C THR A 180 19.87 -27.95 27.22
N THR A 181 19.12 -26.86 27.42
CA THR A 181 18.04 -26.47 26.50
C THR A 181 18.46 -25.32 25.61
N THR A 182 18.35 -25.53 24.29
CA THR A 182 18.62 -24.56 23.23
C THR A 182 17.64 -23.39 23.34
N ASP A 183 18.14 -22.15 23.43
CA ASP A 183 17.34 -20.94 23.35
C ASP A 183 16.66 -20.85 21.97
N LEU A 184 15.33 -20.78 21.93
CA LEU A 184 14.56 -20.79 20.68
C LEU A 184 14.32 -19.39 20.09
N ARG A 185 14.77 -18.34 20.77
CA ARG A 185 14.69 -16.96 20.27
C ARG A 185 15.67 -16.74 19.16
N GLY A 186 15.40 -15.75 18.31
CA GLY A 186 16.42 -15.27 17.39
C GLY A 186 15.91 -15.15 15.98
N LEU A 187 16.88 -15.21 15.08
CA LEU A 187 16.68 -15.20 13.66
C LEU A 187 16.86 -16.59 13.08
N TYR A 188 16.00 -16.95 12.14
CA TYR A 188 16.01 -18.23 11.48
C TYR A 188 16.20 -18.03 9.98
N PHE A 189 16.97 -18.94 9.40
CA PHE A 189 17.17 -19.10 7.98
C PHE A 189 16.55 -20.42 7.54
N SER A 190 15.66 -20.36 6.57
CA SER A 190 14.96 -21.53 6.03
C SER A 190 15.17 -21.64 4.52
N ARG A 191 15.31 -22.87 4.01
CA ARG A 191 15.48 -23.15 2.57
C ARG A 191 14.44 -24.15 2.07
N LEU A 192 13.95 -23.94 0.85
CA LEU A 192 13.05 -24.84 0.12
C LEU A 192 13.62 -25.15 -1.27
N ARG A 193 13.90 -26.43 -1.52
CA ARG A 193 14.46 -26.92 -2.80
C ARG A 193 13.44 -27.11 -3.91
N GLN A 194 12.24 -27.54 -3.54
CA GLN A 194 11.16 -27.86 -4.46
C GLN A 194 9.87 -27.30 -3.91
N ALA A 195 9.02 -26.71 -4.77
CA ALA A 195 7.81 -26.03 -4.35
C ALA A 195 6.83 -26.94 -3.58
N GLY A 196 6.80 -28.24 -3.89
CA GLY A 196 6.03 -29.25 -3.14
C GLY A 196 6.81 -29.98 -2.05
N GLY A 197 8.06 -29.58 -1.79
CA GLY A 197 8.95 -30.20 -0.82
C GLY A 197 8.76 -29.67 0.60
N LYS A 198 9.72 -29.99 1.47
CA LYS A 198 9.76 -29.51 2.85
C LYS A 198 10.85 -28.47 3.05
N TRP A 199 10.56 -27.49 3.90
CA TRP A 199 11.51 -26.49 4.36
C TRP A 199 12.52 -27.11 5.33
N LEU A 200 13.78 -26.67 5.20
CA LEU A 200 14.85 -26.93 6.16
C LEU A 200 15.13 -25.65 6.92
N ASN A 201 14.99 -25.68 8.25
CA ASN A 201 15.13 -24.53 9.14
C ASN A 201 16.46 -24.56 9.88
N ARG A 202 17.08 -23.40 10.09
CA ARG A 202 18.30 -23.24 10.89
C ARG A 202 18.24 -21.95 11.69
N GLN A 203 18.41 -22.03 13.00
CA GLN A 203 18.62 -20.85 13.83
C GLN A 203 20.01 -20.28 13.55
N LEU A 204 20.10 -18.98 13.35
CA LEU A 204 21.37 -18.27 13.26
C LEU A 204 21.83 -17.87 14.66
N THR A 205 23.10 -18.07 14.96
CA THR A 205 23.71 -17.77 16.26
C THR A 205 24.99 -16.95 16.10
N TRP A 206 25.29 -16.12 17.09
CA TRP A 206 26.46 -15.24 17.13
C TRP A 206 27.26 -15.58 18.38
N ASP A 207 28.45 -16.18 18.20
CA ASP A 207 29.27 -16.70 19.29
C ASP A 207 28.49 -17.62 20.25
N GLY A 208 27.62 -18.47 19.68
CA GLY A 208 26.75 -19.39 20.42
C GLY A 208 25.54 -18.75 21.10
N GLN A 209 25.33 -17.43 20.94
CA GLN A 209 24.18 -16.70 21.47
C GLN A 209 23.10 -16.47 20.41
N CYS A 210 21.86 -16.25 20.84
CA CYS A 210 20.74 -15.91 19.97
C CYS A 210 20.68 -14.44 19.57
N TRP A 211 21.53 -13.58 20.15
CA TRP A 211 21.59 -12.15 19.85
C TRP A 211 23.05 -11.72 19.71
N PRO A 212 23.39 -10.96 18.65
CA PRO A 212 24.74 -10.44 18.46
C PRO A 212 25.08 -9.33 19.45
N THR A 213 26.37 -9.17 19.70
CA THR A 213 26.95 -7.99 20.36
C THR A 213 27.71 -7.18 19.32
N VAL A 214 27.37 -5.89 19.19
CA VAL A 214 28.05 -4.93 18.32
C VAL A 214 28.54 -3.80 19.21
N GLU A 215 29.85 -3.52 19.18
CA GLU A 215 30.47 -2.43 19.96
C GLU A 215 30.13 -2.47 21.48
N GLY A 216 30.03 -3.68 22.04
CA GLY A 216 29.72 -3.89 23.46
C GLY A 216 28.22 -3.82 23.81
N GLN A 217 27.34 -3.52 22.84
CA GLN A 217 25.90 -3.51 23.02
C GLN A 217 25.25 -4.74 22.37
N GLN A 218 24.36 -5.43 23.08
CA GLN A 218 23.59 -6.55 22.54
C GLN A 218 22.33 -6.06 21.81
N PHE A 219 22.01 -6.66 20.66
CA PHE A 219 20.88 -6.26 19.81
C PHE A 219 19.91 -7.40 19.49
N PHE A 220 18.61 -7.11 19.55
CA PHE A 220 17.59 -7.89 18.83
C PHE A 220 17.72 -7.62 17.33
N ILE A 221 17.56 -8.64 16.49
CA ILE A 221 17.53 -8.49 15.03
C ILE A 221 16.09 -8.64 14.53
N ALA A 222 15.56 -7.65 13.82
CA ALA A 222 14.35 -7.76 13.02
C ALA A 222 14.73 -8.02 11.55
N SER A 223 14.19 -9.04 10.89
CA SER A 223 14.32 -9.21 9.43
C SER A 223 13.26 -8.44 8.69
N THR A 224 13.62 -7.63 7.70
CA THR A 224 12.73 -6.53 7.32
C THR A 224 12.15 -6.66 5.91
N GLN A 225 13.00 -6.99 4.92
CA GLN A 225 12.65 -7.05 3.50
C GLN A 225 13.37 -8.20 2.79
N ASN A 226 12.95 -8.49 1.56
CA ASN A 226 13.48 -9.57 0.72
C ASN A 226 15.00 -9.53 0.53
N LEU A 227 15.56 -10.72 0.31
CA LEU A 227 16.99 -10.91 0.13
C LEU A 227 17.44 -10.35 -1.23
N TYR A 228 18.68 -9.90 -1.30
CA TYR A 228 19.30 -9.42 -2.54
C TYR A 228 20.65 -10.10 -2.79
N ARG A 229 20.82 -10.76 -3.93
CA ARG A 229 22.06 -11.37 -4.41
C ARG A 229 22.80 -10.44 -5.35
N LEU A 230 23.96 -9.96 -4.92
CA LEU A 230 24.84 -9.09 -5.69
C LEU A 230 25.46 -9.83 -6.87
N ARG A 231 25.95 -9.09 -7.87
CA ARG A 231 26.76 -9.64 -8.99
C ARG A 231 28.01 -10.39 -8.52
N SER A 232 28.52 -10.09 -7.32
CA SER A 232 29.64 -10.81 -6.71
C SER A 232 29.27 -12.22 -6.21
N GLY A 233 27.98 -12.58 -6.20
CA GLY A 233 27.47 -13.82 -5.63
C GLY A 233 27.07 -13.73 -4.15
N ARG A 234 27.53 -12.68 -3.45
CA ARG A 234 27.15 -12.38 -2.06
C ARG A 234 25.64 -12.17 -1.95
N VAL A 235 25.02 -12.74 -0.91
CA VAL A 235 23.61 -12.52 -0.60
C VAL A 235 23.50 -11.62 0.61
N LEU A 236 22.63 -10.61 0.53
CA LEU A 236 22.29 -9.68 1.59
C LEU A 236 20.88 -9.95 2.09
N ALA A 237 20.68 -9.98 3.39
CA ALA A 237 19.38 -9.97 4.05
C ALA A 237 19.25 -8.69 4.90
N PRO A 238 18.41 -7.71 4.49
CA PRO A 238 18.20 -6.48 5.25
C PRO A 238 17.62 -6.74 6.64
N VAL A 239 18.19 -6.08 7.64
CA VAL A 239 17.76 -6.21 9.04
C VAL A 239 17.79 -4.87 9.77
N THR A 240 16.99 -4.75 10.83
CA THR A 240 17.17 -3.70 11.83
C THR A 240 17.63 -4.31 13.14
N LEU A 241 18.70 -3.76 13.70
CA LEU A 241 19.18 -4.04 15.04
C LEU A 241 18.49 -3.09 16.02
N SER A 242 17.91 -3.61 17.10
CA SER A 242 17.35 -2.81 18.20
C SER A 242 18.05 -3.18 19.50
N ALA A 243 18.61 -2.19 20.20
CA ALA A 243 19.31 -2.45 21.45
C ALA A 243 18.40 -3.19 22.43
N THR A 244 18.93 -4.22 23.09
CA THR A 244 18.14 -5.04 24.03
C THR A 244 17.78 -4.26 25.31
N ALA A 245 18.62 -3.32 25.69
CA ALA A 245 18.48 -2.49 26.87
C ALA A 245 19.11 -1.11 26.64
N GLY A 246 18.85 -0.19 27.57
CA GLY A 246 19.40 1.16 27.52
C GLY A 246 18.62 2.07 26.58
N ARG A 247 18.85 3.37 26.78
CA ARG A 247 18.27 4.44 25.98
C ARG A 247 19.36 5.02 25.10
N ALA A 248 19.03 5.33 23.85
CA ALA A 248 19.89 6.12 22.98
C ALA A 248 20.25 7.44 23.64
N ALA A 249 21.53 7.80 23.62
CA ALA A 249 22.02 9.02 24.26
C ALA A 249 21.38 10.29 23.69
N ASP A 250 21.02 10.27 22.41
CA ASP A 250 20.44 11.38 21.66
C ASP A 250 18.90 11.32 21.52
N ALA A 251 18.23 10.36 22.17
CA ALA A 251 16.78 10.39 22.24
C ALA A 251 16.29 11.62 23.05
N PRO A 252 15.13 12.22 22.73
CA PRO A 252 14.48 13.24 23.57
C PRO A 252 13.89 12.63 24.84
N GLU A 253 13.91 13.36 25.98
CA GLU A 253 13.50 12.82 27.30
C GLU A 253 12.05 12.28 27.30
N ALA A 254 11.15 12.89 26.53
CA ALA A 254 9.77 12.44 26.41
C ALA A 254 9.63 11.08 25.68
N VAL A 255 10.64 10.66 24.92
CA VAL A 255 10.67 9.37 24.22
C VAL A 255 11.27 8.32 25.15
N GLN A 256 10.51 7.26 25.41
CA GLN A 256 10.84 6.20 26.37
C GLN A 256 10.75 4.79 25.76
N ASP A 257 11.23 3.80 26.51
CA ASP A 257 11.15 2.38 26.20
C ASP A 257 11.67 2.02 24.79
N TRP A 258 10.94 1.17 24.06
CA TRP A 258 11.30 0.73 22.70
C TRP A 258 11.54 1.89 21.73
N TRP A 259 10.79 2.97 21.88
CA TRP A 259 10.94 4.16 21.04
C TRP A 259 12.29 4.83 21.23
N ALA A 260 12.82 4.82 22.46
CA ALA A 260 14.04 5.53 22.82
C ALA A 260 15.31 4.68 22.67
N ARG A 261 15.19 3.39 22.34
CA ARG A 261 16.34 2.50 22.14
C ARG A 261 17.10 2.86 20.87
N GLU A 262 18.41 2.67 20.92
CA GLU A 262 19.27 2.71 19.74
C GLU A 262 18.80 1.67 18.71
N LYS A 263 18.77 2.08 17.45
CA LYS A 263 18.38 1.27 16.30
C LYS A 263 19.40 1.44 15.19
N ARG A 264 19.93 0.35 14.66
CA ARG A 264 20.84 0.35 13.50
C ARG A 264 20.18 -0.36 12.34
N ASN A 265 20.27 0.21 11.14
CA ASN A 265 19.88 -0.52 9.93
C ASN A 265 21.12 -1.17 9.34
N ALA A 266 21.02 -2.45 9.03
CA ALA A 266 22.15 -3.30 8.71
C ALA A 266 21.74 -4.34 7.67
N VAL A 267 22.69 -5.19 7.32
CA VAL A 267 22.45 -6.41 6.54
C VAL A 267 23.15 -7.57 7.23
N LEU A 268 22.51 -8.73 7.17
CA LEU A 268 23.24 -9.99 7.26
C LEU A 268 23.74 -10.35 5.87
N TYR A 269 24.91 -10.97 5.78
CA TYR A 269 25.44 -11.40 4.50
C TYR A 269 26.11 -12.77 4.56
N THR A 270 26.11 -13.44 3.42
CA THR A 270 26.77 -14.74 3.21
C THR A 270 27.46 -14.75 1.84
N ASP A 271 28.66 -15.33 1.81
CA ASP A 271 29.46 -15.51 0.59
C ASP A 271 29.57 -17.00 0.19
N ASP A 272 28.97 -17.91 0.97
CA ASP A 272 29.11 -19.36 0.85
C ASP A 272 27.76 -20.08 0.76
N LEU A 273 26.79 -19.43 0.09
CA LEU A 273 25.44 -19.96 -0.13
C LEU A 273 24.71 -20.31 1.18
N GLY A 274 24.88 -19.44 2.17
CA GLY A 274 24.13 -19.49 3.42
C GLY A 274 24.64 -20.55 4.38
N GLU A 275 25.89 -21.03 4.22
CA GLU A 275 26.55 -21.91 5.19
C GLU A 275 27.00 -21.12 6.41
N THR A 276 27.66 -19.97 6.20
CA THR A 276 28.00 -18.99 7.23
C THR A 276 27.28 -17.66 7.00
N TRP A 277 27.03 -16.93 8.08
CA TRP A 277 26.40 -15.62 8.06
C TRP A 277 27.19 -14.63 8.89
N HIS A 278 27.37 -13.44 8.34
CA HIS A 278 28.01 -12.31 8.99
C HIS A 278 26.99 -11.19 9.18
N LEU A 279 27.21 -10.34 10.18
CA LEU A 279 26.39 -9.17 10.47
C LEU A 279 27.21 -7.90 10.24
N SER A 280 26.70 -6.96 9.43
CA SER A 280 27.29 -5.63 9.35
C SER A 280 27.00 -4.84 10.64
N ALA A 281 27.92 -3.96 11.03
CA ALA A 281 27.72 -3.08 12.19
C ALA A 281 26.50 -2.15 12.03
N GLY A 282 26.01 -2.01 10.79
CA GLY A 282 24.90 -1.14 10.42
C GLY A 282 25.30 0.34 10.37
N CYS A 283 24.31 1.17 10.11
CA CYS A 283 24.45 2.63 10.11
C CYS A 283 23.59 3.25 11.21
N LEU A 284 23.88 4.51 11.56
CA LEU A 284 23.15 5.32 12.54
C LEU A 284 22.91 6.72 11.99
N THR A 285 21.69 7.22 12.12
CA THR A 285 21.32 8.58 11.72
C THR A 285 21.95 9.57 12.71
N PRO A 286 22.82 10.49 12.26
CA PRO A 286 23.50 11.41 13.17
C PRO A 286 22.52 12.26 13.99
N GLY A 287 22.64 12.21 15.32
CA GLY A 287 21.76 12.92 16.26
C GLY A 287 20.36 12.32 16.41
N PHE A 288 20.08 11.19 15.74
CA PHE A 288 18.80 10.49 15.81
C PHE A 288 18.99 8.96 15.78
N SER A 289 19.86 8.41 16.62
CA SER A 289 20.20 6.98 16.65
C SER A 289 19.03 6.02 16.97
N TRP A 290 17.83 6.56 17.22
CA TRP A 290 16.63 5.84 17.69
C TRP A 290 15.47 5.84 16.68
N ILE A 291 15.59 6.52 15.53
CA ILE A 291 14.43 6.73 14.62
C ILE A 291 14.37 5.75 13.45
N GLN A 292 15.48 5.14 13.06
CA GLN A 292 15.56 4.34 11.84
C GLN A 292 15.00 2.92 12.01
N TRP A 293 14.36 2.40 10.96
CA TRP A 293 13.69 1.11 11.00
C TRP A 293 13.54 0.49 9.58
N GLU A 294 13.44 -0.83 9.50
CA GLU A 294 12.98 -1.63 8.36
C GLU A 294 13.58 -1.28 6.97
N PRO A 295 14.87 -1.59 6.73
CA PRO A 295 15.54 -1.27 5.48
C PRO A 295 15.24 -2.24 4.33
N THR A 296 15.36 -1.74 3.10
CA THR A 296 15.50 -2.53 1.86
C THR A 296 16.82 -2.16 1.19
N VAL A 297 17.42 -3.08 0.44
CA VAL A 297 18.69 -2.85 -0.27
C VAL A 297 18.64 -3.30 -1.72
N TRP A 298 19.45 -2.67 -2.58
CA TRP A 298 19.63 -3.06 -3.97
C TRP A 298 21.03 -2.67 -4.47
N GLU A 299 21.55 -3.41 -5.45
CA GLU A 299 22.81 -3.07 -6.11
C GLU A 299 22.59 -1.98 -7.16
N GLN A 300 23.48 -0.98 -7.18
CA GLN A 300 23.50 0.12 -8.14
C GLN A 300 24.41 -0.21 -9.34
N PRO A 301 24.33 0.54 -10.46
CA PRO A 301 25.16 0.29 -11.63
C PRO A 301 26.66 0.25 -11.36
N ASP A 302 27.13 1.16 -10.51
CA ASP A 302 28.53 1.29 -10.09
C ASP A 302 29.02 0.18 -9.13
N GLY A 303 28.14 -0.75 -8.73
CA GLY A 303 28.46 -1.84 -7.81
C GLY A 303 28.33 -1.49 -6.33
N SER A 304 28.00 -0.23 -6.01
CA SER A 304 27.60 0.13 -4.65
C SER A 304 26.23 -0.47 -4.32
N VAL A 305 25.93 -0.59 -3.02
CA VAL A 305 24.64 -1.06 -2.54
C VAL A 305 23.89 0.14 -1.95
N GLY A 306 22.74 0.46 -2.53
CA GLY A 306 21.81 1.44 -1.99
C GLY A 306 20.96 0.84 -0.88
N MET A 307 20.66 1.62 0.14
CA MET A 307 19.70 1.29 1.19
C MET A 307 18.66 2.39 1.31
N PHE A 308 17.40 2.00 1.34
CA PHE A 308 16.34 2.82 1.90
C PHE A 308 15.86 2.24 3.21
N ALA A 309 15.51 3.12 4.13
CA ALA A 309 14.96 2.76 5.42
C ALA A 309 13.83 3.68 5.83
N ARG A 310 12.87 3.12 6.55
CA ARG A 310 11.81 3.89 7.17
C ARG A 310 12.39 4.75 8.30
N ASN A 311 12.02 6.02 8.31
CA ASN A 311 12.07 6.82 9.52
C ASN A 311 10.83 6.54 10.37
N ASN A 312 11.02 5.85 11.50
CA ASN A 312 10.00 5.43 12.45
C ASN A 312 9.68 6.48 13.53
N THR A 313 9.98 7.74 13.25
CA THR A 313 9.63 8.88 14.10
C THR A 313 8.13 8.93 14.42
N ASN A 314 7.77 9.02 15.71
CA ASN A 314 6.40 9.18 16.19
C ASN A 314 6.26 10.48 17.00
N TRP A 315 5.99 11.58 16.31
CA TRP A 315 5.92 12.92 16.90
C TRP A 315 4.78 13.13 17.90
N SER A 316 3.83 12.19 18.03
CA SER A 316 2.88 12.24 19.15
C SER A 316 3.52 11.98 20.51
N LEU A 317 4.80 11.58 20.55
CA LEU A 317 5.59 11.37 21.77
C LEU A 317 6.29 12.66 22.27
N GLY A 318 5.90 13.84 21.77
CA GLY A 318 6.33 15.12 22.32
C GLY A 318 7.65 15.68 21.77
N HIS A 319 8.09 15.23 20.58
CA HIS A 319 9.25 15.79 19.88
C HIS A 319 8.81 16.47 18.56
N PRO A 320 9.69 17.26 17.89
CA PRO A 320 9.34 17.96 16.67
C PRO A 320 8.81 17.04 15.57
N LYS A 321 7.85 17.56 14.82
CA LYS A 321 7.18 16.89 13.72
C LYS A 321 8.06 16.89 12.46
N PRO A 322 8.34 15.74 11.83
CA PRO A 322 9.08 15.68 10.57
C PRO A 322 8.25 16.21 9.39
N THR A 323 8.92 16.72 8.36
CA THR A 323 8.31 17.00 7.06
C THR A 323 8.08 15.70 6.28
N SER A 324 7.24 15.71 5.23
CA SER A 324 7.01 14.50 4.43
C SER A 324 8.30 13.98 3.77
N GLY A 325 9.21 14.88 3.41
CA GLY A 325 10.55 14.58 2.88
C GLY A 325 11.55 14.01 3.88
N GLN A 326 11.14 13.74 5.12
CA GLN A 326 12.01 13.18 6.18
C GLN A 326 11.60 11.76 6.59
N TYR A 327 10.55 11.18 6.00
CA TYR A 327 10.08 9.84 6.39
C TYR A 327 10.87 8.68 5.78
N LEU A 328 11.71 8.96 4.78
CA LEU A 328 12.57 7.98 4.13
C LEU A 328 14.04 8.35 4.38
N LEU A 329 14.84 7.37 4.80
CA LEU A 329 16.27 7.49 5.00
C LEU A 329 17.01 6.76 3.89
N SER A 330 18.17 7.28 3.47
CA SER A 330 19.05 6.71 2.45
C SER A 330 20.46 6.55 2.97
N SER A 331 21.10 5.44 2.64
CA SER A 331 22.51 5.14 2.92
C SER A 331 23.09 4.32 1.77
N VAL A 332 24.42 4.32 1.64
CA VAL A 332 25.13 3.61 0.57
C VAL A 332 26.31 2.85 1.18
N SER A 333 26.54 1.63 0.69
CA SER A 333 27.73 0.83 0.96
C SER A 333 28.57 0.69 -0.31
N HIS A 334 29.89 0.85 -0.17
CA HIS A 334 30.86 0.68 -1.26
C HIS A 334 31.67 -0.62 -1.15
N ASP A 335 31.39 -1.44 -0.14
CA ASP A 335 32.10 -2.68 0.20
C ASP A 335 31.13 -3.86 0.32
N ARG A 336 30.08 -3.85 -0.50
CA ARG A 336 29.12 -4.96 -0.64
C ARG A 336 28.35 -5.26 0.66
N GLY A 337 27.97 -4.20 1.39
CA GLY A 337 27.09 -4.24 2.56
C GLY A 337 27.81 -4.32 3.92
N GLU A 338 29.14 -4.35 3.95
CA GLU A 338 29.92 -4.47 5.20
C GLU A 338 29.90 -3.17 6.01
N THR A 339 30.11 -2.03 5.37
CA THR A 339 30.03 -0.69 5.98
C THR A 339 29.11 0.22 5.20
N TRP A 340 28.59 1.24 5.88
CA TRP A 340 27.51 2.10 5.39
C TRP A 340 27.80 3.56 5.69
N THR A 341 27.48 4.44 4.75
CA THR A 341 27.51 5.89 5.00
C THR A 341 26.45 6.28 6.05
N PRO A 342 26.66 7.35 6.83
CA PRO A 342 25.62 7.86 7.74
C PRO A 342 24.31 8.14 6.97
N PRO A 343 23.15 7.65 7.44
CA PRO A 343 21.88 7.87 6.76
C PRO A 343 21.55 9.35 6.63
N ARG A 344 20.99 9.71 5.48
CA ARG A 344 20.44 11.04 5.19
C ARG A 344 18.97 10.91 4.86
N TYR A 345 18.20 11.99 4.96
CA TYR A 345 16.84 11.97 4.45
C TYR A 345 16.86 11.86 2.92
N ALA A 346 16.06 10.96 2.35
CA ALA A 346 15.74 11.01 0.94
C ALA A 346 14.62 12.04 0.77
N PRO A 347 14.83 13.15 0.04
CA PRO A 347 13.87 14.25 -0.06
C PRO A 347 12.70 13.92 -1.02
N LEU A 348 12.07 12.76 -0.79
CA LEU A 348 10.89 12.25 -1.46
C LEU A 348 9.69 12.41 -0.52
N GLU A 349 8.55 12.82 -1.06
CA GLU A 349 7.31 12.78 -0.30
C GLU A 349 6.95 11.33 0.08
N SER A 350 6.92 11.06 1.37
CA SER A 350 6.74 9.71 1.90
C SER A 350 6.05 9.74 3.28
N VAL A 351 5.82 8.56 3.84
CA VAL A 351 5.15 8.33 5.11
C VAL A 351 5.92 7.32 5.97
N CYS A 352 5.56 7.23 7.25
CA CYS A 352 6.12 6.25 8.18
C CYS A 352 5.63 4.81 7.88
N SER A 353 6.16 4.18 6.82
CA SER A 353 5.82 2.83 6.36
C SER A 353 7.04 2.10 5.80
N ARG A 354 6.95 0.79 5.59
CA ARG A 354 7.94 0.07 4.79
C ARG A 354 7.81 0.43 3.32
N MET A 355 8.93 0.34 2.64
CA MET A 355 9.05 0.32 1.19
C MET A 355 9.73 -0.98 0.76
N HIS A 356 9.60 -1.32 -0.52
CA HIS A 356 10.38 -2.39 -1.12
C HIS A 356 10.87 -1.92 -2.49
N VAL A 357 12.19 -1.99 -2.69
CA VAL A 357 12.87 -1.63 -3.94
C VAL A 357 13.38 -2.91 -4.59
N ALA A 358 13.11 -3.06 -5.88
CA ALA A 358 13.70 -4.14 -6.66
C ALA A 358 13.93 -3.69 -8.11
N PRO A 359 14.90 -4.30 -8.81
CA PRO A 359 15.05 -4.09 -10.24
C PRO A 359 13.87 -4.70 -11.00
N LEU A 360 13.38 -4.01 -12.02
CA LEU A 360 12.21 -4.47 -12.76
C LEU A 360 12.47 -5.79 -13.51
N ASP A 361 13.71 -6.03 -13.94
CA ASP A 361 14.14 -7.30 -14.55
C ASP A 361 14.32 -8.45 -13.54
N GLY A 362 14.29 -8.15 -12.23
CA GLY A 362 14.41 -9.13 -11.16
C GLY A 362 15.78 -9.63 -10.78
N ARG A 363 16.84 -9.28 -11.53
CA ARG A 363 18.15 -9.89 -11.28
C ARG A 363 18.67 -9.48 -9.90
N GLY A 364 18.91 -10.48 -9.05
CA GLY A 364 19.37 -10.31 -7.68
C GLY A 364 18.27 -10.59 -6.65
N VAL A 365 17.00 -10.58 -7.03
CA VAL A 365 15.90 -10.90 -6.11
C VAL A 365 15.23 -12.22 -6.49
N TRP A 366 14.79 -12.33 -7.74
CA TRP A 366 14.04 -13.49 -8.25
C TRP A 366 14.56 -14.06 -9.57
N ALA A 367 15.50 -13.35 -10.21
CA ALA A 367 16.30 -13.86 -11.31
C ALA A 367 17.78 -13.89 -10.89
N PRO A 368 18.59 -14.82 -11.42
CA PRO A 368 20.01 -14.86 -11.11
C PRO A 368 20.74 -13.63 -11.66
N THR A 369 21.77 -13.20 -10.93
CA THR A 369 22.82 -12.29 -11.39
C THR A 369 24.07 -13.06 -11.78
N SER A 370 24.79 -12.53 -12.76
CA SER A 370 26.10 -13.03 -13.19
C SER A 370 27.18 -11.96 -12.95
N PRO A 371 28.42 -12.35 -12.60
CA PRO A 371 29.55 -11.42 -12.57
C PRO A 371 29.74 -10.71 -13.91
N GLY A 372 29.99 -9.40 -13.87
CA GLY A 372 30.26 -8.58 -15.07
C GLY A 372 29.03 -8.07 -15.82
N GLU A 373 27.81 -8.35 -15.34
CA GLU A 373 26.60 -7.75 -15.92
C GLU A 373 26.59 -6.22 -15.79
N ASP A 374 26.21 -5.55 -16.87
CA ASP A 374 26.03 -4.11 -16.92
C ASP A 374 24.62 -3.73 -16.46
N PHE A 375 24.54 -2.87 -15.45
CA PHE A 375 23.30 -2.34 -14.89
C PHE A 375 23.09 -0.85 -15.25
N THR A 376 23.92 -0.25 -16.11
CA THR A 376 23.71 1.12 -16.59
C THR A 376 22.34 1.28 -17.23
N GLY A 377 21.62 2.35 -16.87
CA GLY A 377 20.28 2.64 -17.35
C GLY A 377 19.20 1.64 -16.94
N ARG A 378 19.48 0.70 -16.04
CA ARG A 378 18.53 -0.32 -15.55
C ARG A 378 17.36 0.32 -14.82
N ARG A 379 16.13 -0.13 -15.09
CA ARG A 379 14.94 0.37 -14.40
C ARG A 379 14.75 -0.32 -13.04
N TYR A 380 14.63 0.49 -12.01
CA TYR A 380 14.21 0.06 -10.68
C TYR A 380 12.77 0.47 -10.43
N VAL A 381 12.07 -0.34 -9.67
CA VAL A 381 10.74 -0.04 -9.16
C VAL A 381 10.80 -0.07 -7.64
N MET A 382 10.09 0.86 -7.02
CA MET A 382 9.80 0.86 -5.60
C MET A 382 8.30 0.81 -5.41
N VAL A 383 7.83 -0.04 -4.51
CA VAL A 383 6.46 0.06 -4.00
C VAL A 383 6.50 0.74 -2.62
N HIS A 384 5.74 1.82 -2.48
CA HIS A 384 5.64 2.57 -1.24
C HIS A 384 4.34 3.37 -1.17
N ASN A 385 4.04 3.97 -0.02
CA ASN A 385 2.85 4.79 0.18
C ASN A 385 3.09 6.21 -0.34
N ASP A 386 2.25 6.65 -1.27
CA ASP A 386 2.27 7.97 -1.86
C ASP A 386 1.19 8.85 -1.20
N ALA A 387 1.56 9.46 -0.07
CA ALA A 387 0.62 10.13 0.82
C ALA A 387 1.32 11.20 1.67
N PRO A 388 0.61 12.18 2.25
CA PRO A 388 1.22 13.28 3.00
C PRO A 388 1.60 12.83 4.41
N GLY A 389 2.80 12.27 4.56
CA GLY A 389 3.29 11.78 5.85
C GLY A 389 3.27 12.84 6.96
N ALA A 390 3.52 14.11 6.61
CA ALA A 390 3.47 15.19 7.59
C ALA A 390 2.04 15.46 8.09
N LEU A 391 0.96 15.14 7.38
CA LEU A 391 -0.38 15.47 7.90
C LEU A 391 -0.84 14.55 9.04
N TYR A 392 -0.18 13.40 9.21
CA TYR A 392 -0.60 12.40 10.18
C TYR A 392 0.55 11.97 11.10
N SER A 393 0.21 11.53 12.31
CA SER A 393 1.19 10.92 13.21
C SER A 393 1.40 9.45 12.87
N TRP A 394 2.67 9.06 12.76
CA TRP A 394 3.10 7.67 12.68
C TRP A 394 2.41 6.88 11.56
N THR A 395 1.69 5.79 11.86
CA THR A 395 1.09 4.90 10.84
C THR A 395 -0.14 5.46 10.14
N ARG A 396 -0.70 6.58 10.60
CA ARG A 396 -2.00 7.08 10.12
C ARG A 396 -1.99 7.61 8.69
N ALA A 397 -0.82 7.80 8.07
CA ALA A 397 -0.68 8.23 6.68
C ALA A 397 -0.57 7.05 5.68
N ARG A 398 -0.66 5.81 6.15
CA ARG A 398 -0.44 4.60 5.33
C ARG A 398 -1.63 4.35 4.41
N HIS A 399 -1.72 5.11 3.34
CA HIS A 399 -2.74 4.97 2.29
C HIS A 399 -2.05 5.00 0.93
N ASN A 400 -2.79 4.72 -0.13
CA ASN A 400 -2.33 4.89 -1.51
C ASN A 400 -0.94 4.26 -1.76
N ALA A 401 -0.80 2.93 -1.61
CA ALA A 401 0.43 2.30 -2.09
C ALA A 401 0.50 2.47 -3.60
N ALA A 402 1.63 2.92 -4.10
CA ALA A 402 1.89 3.26 -5.49
C ALA A 402 3.23 2.70 -5.94
N LEU A 403 3.40 2.64 -7.27
CA LEU A 403 4.67 2.33 -7.90
C LEU A 403 5.45 3.62 -8.12
N PHE A 404 6.74 3.57 -7.79
CA PHE A 404 7.70 4.61 -8.09
C PHE A 404 8.81 4.02 -8.96
N PHE A 405 9.38 4.81 -9.85
CA PHE A 405 10.36 4.34 -10.83
C PHE A 405 11.59 5.24 -10.88
N THR A 406 12.74 4.64 -11.17
CA THR A 406 13.96 5.35 -11.59
C THR A 406 14.74 4.50 -12.57
N ARG A 407 15.69 5.09 -13.31
CA ARG A 407 16.61 4.40 -14.22
C ARG A 407 18.05 4.71 -13.83
N GLY A 408 18.88 3.67 -13.78
CA GLY A 408 20.27 3.76 -13.36
C GLY A 408 20.44 3.76 -11.84
N GLY A 409 21.48 4.41 -11.34
CA GLY A 409 21.73 4.56 -9.90
C GLY A 409 20.95 5.72 -9.30
N GLY A 410 20.95 5.82 -7.97
CA GLY A 410 20.38 6.95 -7.23
C GLY A 410 19.15 6.62 -6.38
N PHE A 411 18.59 7.69 -5.81
CA PHE A 411 17.45 7.65 -4.88
C PHE A 411 16.22 8.40 -5.42
N ASP A 412 16.28 8.93 -6.64
CA ASP A 412 15.28 9.81 -7.24
C ASP A 412 14.15 9.07 -7.94
N PHE A 413 13.44 8.24 -7.17
CA PHE A 413 12.27 7.50 -7.64
C PHE A 413 11.07 8.44 -7.85
N VAL A 414 10.58 8.58 -9.09
CA VAL A 414 9.36 9.36 -9.41
C VAL A 414 8.10 8.57 -9.08
N ALA A 415 7.16 9.20 -8.38
CA ALA A 415 5.86 8.61 -8.07
C ALA A 415 5.00 8.42 -9.32
N GLY A 416 4.28 7.30 -9.38
CA GLY A 416 3.48 6.91 -10.54
C GLY A 416 2.17 6.23 -10.14
N ASN A 417 1.83 5.16 -10.86
CA ASN A 417 0.52 4.52 -10.76
C ASN A 417 0.25 3.99 -9.36
N THR A 418 -0.90 4.38 -8.83
CA THR A 418 -1.47 3.81 -7.60
C THR A 418 -1.81 2.34 -7.78
N VAL A 419 -1.43 1.55 -6.78
CA VAL A 419 -1.71 0.12 -6.69
C VAL A 419 -2.98 -0.13 -5.89
N THR A 420 -3.24 0.57 -4.79
CA THR A 420 -4.33 0.21 -3.86
C THR A 420 -5.53 1.16 -3.84
N PHE A 421 -5.49 2.23 -4.62
CA PHE A 421 -6.58 3.21 -4.76
C PHE A 421 -7.12 3.69 -3.42
N ASP A 422 -8.42 3.52 -3.18
CA ASP A 422 -9.17 3.97 -2.01
C ASP A 422 -9.24 2.93 -0.88
N GLU A 423 -8.46 1.85 -0.96
CA GLU A 423 -8.41 0.85 0.12
C GLU A 423 -8.02 1.50 1.47
N PRO A 424 -8.73 1.15 2.56
CA PRO A 424 -8.41 1.66 3.89
C PRO A 424 -7.08 1.09 4.36
N GLU A 425 -6.31 1.90 5.10
CA GLU A 425 -4.94 1.67 5.60
C GLU A 425 -4.18 0.53 4.90
N VAL A 426 -3.22 0.90 4.06
CA VAL A 426 -2.39 0.00 3.27
C VAL A 426 -0.95 0.11 3.75
N ALA A 427 -0.40 -0.99 4.25
CA ALA A 427 0.90 -1.00 4.89
C ALA A 427 1.75 -2.20 4.45
N TYR A 428 3.06 -2.07 4.62
CA TYR A 428 4.03 -3.15 4.41
C TYR A 428 3.97 -3.80 3.03
N PRO A 429 4.00 -3.01 1.93
CA PRO A 429 4.01 -3.61 0.61
C PRO A 429 5.34 -4.32 0.35
N GLN A 430 5.27 -5.50 -0.26
CA GLN A 430 6.38 -6.17 -0.92
C GLN A 430 5.95 -6.62 -2.30
N MET A 431 6.91 -6.89 -3.18
CA MET A 431 6.61 -7.22 -4.57
C MET A 431 7.51 -8.30 -5.13
N TRP A 432 6.99 -9.00 -6.15
CA TRP A 432 7.71 -9.99 -6.90
C TRP A 432 7.18 -10.07 -8.33
N ARG A 433 8.08 -10.15 -9.31
CA ARG A 433 7.70 -10.28 -10.72
C ARG A 433 7.76 -11.75 -11.16
N HIS A 434 6.76 -12.14 -11.92
CA HIS A 434 6.77 -13.35 -12.74
C HIS A 434 6.20 -13.00 -14.11
N ASP A 435 6.94 -13.36 -15.15
CA ASP A 435 6.63 -12.98 -16.54
C ASP A 435 6.39 -11.48 -16.70
N ASP A 436 5.20 -11.09 -17.15
CA ASP A 436 4.76 -9.70 -17.35
C ASP A 436 3.78 -9.23 -16.28
N THR A 437 3.84 -9.85 -15.09
CA THR A 437 3.02 -9.49 -13.94
C THR A 437 3.91 -9.17 -12.73
N LEU A 438 3.65 -8.04 -12.09
CA LEU A 438 4.17 -7.73 -10.76
C LEU A 438 3.08 -8.00 -9.73
N ALA A 439 3.32 -8.98 -8.87
CA ALA A 439 2.49 -9.22 -7.69
C ALA A 439 2.99 -8.32 -6.56
N VAL A 440 2.10 -7.51 -6.00
CA VAL A 440 2.36 -6.66 -4.84
C VAL A 440 1.51 -7.16 -3.68
N CYS A 441 2.11 -7.82 -2.69
CA CYS A 441 1.41 -8.18 -1.46
C CYS A 441 1.47 -7.04 -0.45
N TYR A 442 0.42 -6.84 0.32
CA TYR A 442 0.36 -5.80 1.33
C TYR A 442 -0.63 -6.15 2.44
N THR A 443 -0.47 -5.48 3.58
CA THR A 443 -1.42 -5.53 4.69
C THR A 443 -2.48 -4.47 4.50
N GLN A 444 -3.74 -4.86 4.71
CA GLN A 444 -4.91 -3.99 4.58
C GLN A 444 -5.70 -3.93 5.89
N GLY A 445 -6.08 -2.72 6.30
CA GLY A 445 -6.94 -2.45 7.46
C GLY A 445 -6.24 -1.72 8.62
N ASN A 446 -6.96 -0.77 9.24
CA ASN A 446 -6.50 0.00 10.40
C ASN A 446 -6.81 -0.75 11.70
N GLY A 447 -5.79 -0.97 12.52
CA GLY A 447 -5.96 -1.77 13.74
C GLY A 447 -6.28 -3.24 13.41
N SER A 448 -7.38 -3.77 13.93
CA SER A 448 -7.83 -5.15 13.69
C SER A 448 -9.34 -5.18 13.40
N PRO A 449 -9.81 -6.07 12.50
CA PRO A 449 -9.04 -7.14 11.86
C PRO A 449 -8.22 -6.66 10.65
N ARG A 450 -7.08 -7.32 10.40
CA ARG A 450 -6.19 -7.06 9.25
C ARG A 450 -6.25 -8.19 8.24
N SER A 451 -6.10 -7.83 6.97
CA SER A 451 -6.10 -8.76 5.84
C SER A 451 -4.77 -8.74 5.11
N ILE A 452 -4.43 -9.83 4.42
CA ILE A 452 -3.37 -9.83 3.40
C ILE A 452 -4.01 -9.88 2.03
N ARG A 453 -3.61 -8.94 1.19
CA ARG A 453 -4.06 -8.82 -0.19
C ARG A 453 -2.88 -8.84 -1.15
N VAL A 454 -3.15 -9.22 -2.38
CA VAL A 454 -2.22 -9.14 -3.50
C VAL A 454 -2.86 -8.33 -4.62
N ALA A 455 -2.16 -7.29 -5.06
CA ALA A 455 -2.45 -6.59 -6.29
C ALA A 455 -1.59 -7.17 -7.43
N LEU A 456 -2.21 -7.53 -8.55
CA LEU A 456 -1.52 -7.96 -9.76
C LEU A 456 -1.51 -6.80 -10.76
N VAL A 457 -0.32 -6.33 -11.12
CA VAL A 457 -0.09 -5.25 -12.08
C VAL A 457 0.42 -5.83 -13.39
N THR A 458 -0.30 -5.61 -14.49
CA THR A 458 0.06 -6.13 -15.83
C THR A 458 -0.51 -5.24 -16.96
N PRO A 459 0.21 -5.04 -18.08
CA PRO A 459 1.60 -5.44 -18.34
C PRO A 459 2.58 -4.59 -17.52
N LEU A 460 3.86 -4.99 -17.46
CA LEU A 460 4.93 -4.17 -16.88
C LEU A 460 5.54 -3.22 -17.92
N PRO A 461 6.23 -2.14 -17.49
CA PRO A 461 6.96 -1.27 -18.41
C PRO A 461 8.04 -2.05 -19.18
N GLU A 462 8.09 -1.89 -20.49
CA GLU A 462 9.13 -2.47 -21.35
C GLU A 462 10.50 -1.86 -20.98
N PRO A 463 11.59 -2.65 -20.89
CA PRO A 463 12.90 -2.16 -20.45
C PRO A 463 13.45 -0.98 -21.24
N ASP A 464 13.27 -0.95 -22.56
CA ASP A 464 13.90 0.03 -23.46
C ASP A 464 13.00 1.21 -23.83
N ARG A 465 11.75 1.20 -23.36
CA ARG A 465 10.75 2.23 -23.66
C ARG A 465 10.63 3.22 -22.51
N TYR A 466 10.44 4.50 -22.81
CA TYR A 466 10.25 5.55 -21.79
C TYR A 466 8.77 5.78 -21.53
N TYR A 467 8.45 6.02 -20.26
CA TYR A 467 7.07 6.13 -19.80
C TYR A 467 6.78 7.42 -19.04
N LEU A 468 5.57 7.93 -19.24
CA LEU A 468 4.91 8.84 -18.33
C LEU A 468 4.07 7.99 -17.38
N PHE A 469 4.18 8.26 -16.09
CA PHE A 469 3.55 7.49 -15.02
C PHE A 469 2.43 8.32 -14.36
N PRO A 470 1.16 8.16 -14.79
CA PRO A 470 0.03 8.85 -14.17
C PRO A 470 -0.05 8.52 -12.68
N ARG A 471 -0.06 9.57 -11.85
CA ARG A 471 -0.17 9.48 -10.39
C ARG A 471 -1.61 9.78 -9.94
N SER A 472 -2.09 9.06 -8.94
CA SER A 472 -3.33 9.41 -8.24
C SER A 472 -2.99 10.17 -6.97
N ASN A 473 -3.35 11.45 -6.94
CA ASN A 473 -3.12 12.31 -5.77
C ASN A 473 -4.41 12.44 -4.93
N ASP A 474 -5.42 11.62 -5.21
CA ASP A 474 -6.69 11.56 -4.46
C ASP A 474 -6.57 10.57 -3.29
N VAL A 475 -5.83 10.95 -2.26
CA VAL A 475 -5.47 10.07 -1.14
C VAL A 475 -6.49 10.08 -0.01
N ALA A 476 -7.26 11.15 0.14
CA ALA A 476 -8.33 11.18 1.13
C ALA A 476 -9.43 10.20 0.69
N PRO A 477 -10.02 9.40 1.61
CA PRO A 477 -11.20 8.61 1.27
C PRO A 477 -12.28 9.52 0.67
N GLY A 478 -12.85 9.09 -0.46
CA GLY A 478 -14.02 9.75 -1.03
C GLY A 478 -15.23 9.65 -0.09
N GLU A 479 -16.35 10.24 -0.47
CA GLU A 479 -17.60 10.16 0.31
C GLU A 479 -18.28 8.79 0.19
N ARG A 480 -17.84 7.97 -0.76
CA ARG A 480 -18.43 6.68 -1.10
C ARG A 480 -17.87 5.56 -0.23
N PRO A 481 -18.68 4.83 0.56
CA PRO A 481 -18.24 3.62 1.25
C PRO A 481 -18.01 2.46 0.27
N GLN A 482 -17.23 1.46 0.70
CA GLN A 482 -16.94 0.27 -0.10
C GLN A 482 -17.87 -0.88 0.27
N ARG A 483 -18.29 -1.68 -0.72
CA ARG A 483 -18.98 -2.95 -0.45
C ARG A 483 -17.95 -4.04 -0.21
N VAL A 484 -18.10 -4.78 0.88
CA VAL A 484 -17.22 -5.87 1.31
C VAL A 484 -18.08 -7.09 1.59
N GLY A 485 -18.14 -8.02 0.62
CA GLY A 485 -19.11 -9.11 0.64
C GLY A 485 -20.55 -8.58 0.74
N ASP A 486 -21.23 -8.99 1.80
CA ASP A 486 -22.60 -8.58 2.10
C ASP A 486 -22.71 -7.44 3.11
N ALA A 487 -21.61 -6.71 3.36
CA ALA A 487 -21.58 -5.53 4.23
C ALA A 487 -21.08 -4.27 3.50
N TRP A 488 -21.38 -3.10 4.09
CA TRP A 488 -20.78 -1.82 3.72
C TRP A 488 -19.67 -1.43 4.71
N SER A 489 -18.50 -1.11 4.20
CA SER A 489 -17.33 -0.65 4.97
C SER A 489 -17.20 0.87 4.86
N PHE A 490 -17.12 1.54 6.00
CA PHE A 490 -17.07 3.00 6.12
C PHE A 490 -15.73 3.46 6.71
N GLN A 491 -15.28 4.63 6.23
CA GLN A 491 -14.10 5.35 6.70
C GLN A 491 -14.47 6.78 7.13
N GLY A 492 -15.21 6.94 8.24
CA GLY A 492 -15.38 8.20 8.99
C GLY A 492 -16.15 9.35 8.31
N GLY A 493 -15.84 9.66 7.05
CA GLY A 493 -16.51 10.67 6.21
C GLY A 493 -17.42 10.08 5.12
N GLN A 494 -17.48 8.75 5.03
CA GLN A 494 -18.25 8.05 4.01
C GLN A 494 -19.70 7.85 4.43
N HIS A 495 -20.62 7.82 3.45
CA HIS A 495 -22.04 7.67 3.75
C HIS A 495 -22.87 6.99 2.65
N LEU A 496 -24.03 6.50 3.06
CA LEU A 496 -25.16 6.13 2.21
C LEU A 496 -26.32 7.05 2.55
N ALA A 497 -27.05 7.53 1.55
CA ALA A 497 -28.22 8.37 1.78
C ALA A 497 -29.51 7.63 1.37
N THR A 498 -30.61 7.80 2.10
CA THR A 498 -31.92 7.32 1.64
C THR A 498 -32.42 8.17 0.45
N ARG A 499 -33.17 7.58 -0.48
CA ARG A 499 -33.76 8.35 -1.59
C ARG A 499 -34.90 9.27 -1.13
N ALA A 500 -35.66 8.83 -0.15
CA ALA A 500 -36.76 9.57 0.43
C ALA A 500 -36.43 10.00 1.87
N PRO A 501 -36.98 11.12 2.36
CA PRO A 501 -36.95 11.47 3.78
C PRO A 501 -37.57 10.38 4.65
N VAL A 502 -37.06 10.24 5.87
CA VAL A 502 -37.52 9.24 6.83
C VAL A 502 -38.31 9.92 7.95
N ASP A 503 -39.54 9.47 8.18
CA ASP A 503 -40.45 10.03 9.19
C ASP A 503 -41.03 8.91 10.10
N PRO A 504 -40.49 8.71 11.31
CA PRO A 504 -41.02 7.73 12.27
C PRO A 504 -42.27 8.23 13.02
N GLY A 505 -42.75 9.44 12.76
CA GLY A 505 -43.81 10.07 13.52
C GLY A 505 -43.34 10.60 14.89
N THR A 506 -44.29 10.93 15.77
CA THR A 506 -43.98 11.57 17.07
C THR A 506 -43.85 10.60 18.25
N ALA A 507 -44.39 9.39 18.11
CA ALA A 507 -44.49 8.42 19.20
C ALA A 507 -43.14 7.77 19.59
N GLY A 508 -42.12 7.85 18.71
CA GLY A 508 -40.85 7.16 18.91
C GLY A 508 -40.42 6.35 17.69
N PHE A 509 -39.41 5.50 17.86
CA PHE A 509 -38.92 4.60 16.82
C PHE A 509 -38.24 3.36 17.41
N SER A 510 -38.07 2.33 16.57
CA SER A 510 -37.23 1.17 16.86
C SER A 510 -36.17 1.01 15.75
N PHE A 511 -34.90 0.92 16.15
CA PHE A 511 -33.74 0.79 15.28
C PHE A 511 -32.96 -0.49 15.61
N GLY A 512 -32.42 -1.16 14.59
CA GLY A 512 -31.52 -2.29 14.78
C GLY A 512 -30.46 -2.35 13.69
N ALA A 513 -29.22 -2.69 14.04
CA ALA A 513 -28.11 -2.84 13.11
C ALA A 513 -27.14 -3.94 13.52
N TRP A 514 -26.50 -4.56 12.52
CA TRP A 514 -25.34 -5.43 12.71
C TRP A 514 -24.07 -4.69 12.32
N VAL A 515 -23.16 -4.55 13.28
CA VAL A 515 -21.97 -3.70 13.15
C VAL A 515 -20.71 -4.44 13.57
N GLN A 516 -19.63 -4.24 12.83
CA GLN A 516 -18.27 -4.62 13.19
C GLN A 516 -17.44 -3.33 13.21
N ALA A 517 -17.48 -2.63 14.35
CA ALA A 517 -16.89 -1.31 14.50
C ALA A 517 -15.38 -1.38 14.79
N GLN A 518 -14.63 -0.49 14.16
CA GLN A 518 -13.21 -0.23 14.46
C GLN A 518 -13.06 1.05 15.29
N ARG A 519 -13.88 2.06 15.01
CA ARG A 519 -14.05 3.25 15.86
C ARG A 519 -15.51 3.64 15.94
N GLY A 520 -15.85 4.35 17.01
CA GLY A 520 -17.17 4.95 17.19
C GLY A 520 -17.47 5.99 16.12
N GLY A 521 -18.76 6.28 15.97
CA GLY A 521 -19.28 7.27 15.04
C GLY A 521 -20.75 7.02 14.75
N VAL A 522 -21.32 7.86 13.88
CA VAL A 522 -22.72 7.77 13.46
C VAL A 522 -23.00 6.47 12.70
N LEU A 523 -24.07 5.79 13.12
CA LEU A 523 -24.67 4.66 12.40
C LEU A 523 -25.83 5.13 11.51
N PHE A 524 -26.66 6.03 12.04
CA PHE A 524 -27.87 6.50 11.37
C PHE A 524 -28.19 7.94 11.81
N ASP A 525 -28.32 8.87 10.86
CA ASP A 525 -28.60 10.30 11.12
C ASP A 525 -29.70 10.86 10.22
N THR A 526 -30.82 11.25 10.81
CA THR A 526 -31.98 11.85 10.12
C THR A 526 -32.01 13.38 10.20
N ARG A 527 -31.15 14.02 10.99
CA ARG A 527 -31.20 15.46 11.27
C ARG A 527 -31.10 16.31 10.02
N SER A 528 -31.62 17.52 10.07
CA SER A 528 -31.47 18.54 9.02
C SER A 528 -30.91 19.83 9.60
N GLU A 529 -30.66 20.84 8.76
CA GLU A 529 -30.34 22.20 9.25
C GLU A 529 -31.52 22.83 10.01
N ALA A 530 -32.76 22.38 9.75
CA ALA A 530 -33.92 22.74 10.55
C ALA A 530 -34.02 21.85 11.82
N PRO A 531 -34.56 22.38 12.94
CA PRO A 531 -34.76 21.61 14.17
C PRO A 531 -35.63 20.36 13.93
N GLY A 532 -35.05 19.18 14.08
CA GLY A 532 -35.73 17.89 13.97
C GLY A 532 -34.78 16.72 13.74
N GLY A 533 -35.31 15.51 13.83
CA GLY A 533 -34.57 14.27 13.61
C GLY A 533 -33.79 13.76 14.83
N PHE A 534 -33.02 12.70 14.61
CA PHE A 534 -32.28 11.96 15.63
C PHE A 534 -31.01 11.33 15.06
N VAL A 535 -30.13 10.88 15.95
CA VAL A 535 -28.93 10.12 15.61
C VAL A 535 -28.83 8.87 16.46
N VAL A 536 -28.49 7.74 15.83
CA VAL A 536 -27.99 6.54 16.51
C VAL A 536 -26.51 6.40 16.20
N MET A 537 -25.69 6.20 17.22
CA MET A 537 -24.23 6.19 17.08
C MET A 537 -23.55 5.26 18.08
N LEU A 538 -22.27 5.00 17.85
CA LEU A 538 -21.37 4.34 18.80
C LEU A 538 -20.35 5.34 19.31
N GLY A 539 -20.03 5.33 20.60
CA GLY A 539 -19.03 6.24 21.13
C GLY A 539 -18.55 5.91 22.53
N SER A 540 -17.80 6.84 23.12
CA SER A 540 -17.42 6.77 24.52
C SER A 540 -18.64 6.88 25.42
N LYS A 541 -18.61 6.20 26.57
CA LYS A 541 -19.68 6.24 27.56
C LYS A 541 -19.99 7.69 27.99
N PRO A 542 -21.27 8.11 28.07
CA PRO A 542 -21.64 9.40 28.65
C PRO A 542 -21.12 9.49 30.10
N GLY A 543 -20.37 10.55 30.42
CA GLY A 543 -19.73 10.70 31.74
C GLY A 543 -18.31 10.13 31.88
N GLY A 544 -17.69 9.66 30.79
CA GLY A 544 -16.23 9.45 30.71
C GLY A 544 -15.65 8.14 31.29
N GLY A 545 -16.46 7.27 31.91
CA GLY A 545 -16.01 6.05 32.60
C GLY A 545 -16.15 4.74 31.82
N GLY A 546 -15.59 4.64 30.61
CA GLY A 546 -15.67 3.44 29.76
C GLY A 546 -14.53 2.43 29.97
N LYS A 547 -14.77 1.15 29.65
CA LYS A 547 -13.70 0.15 29.55
C LYS A 547 -12.80 0.48 28.35
N PRO A 548 -11.46 0.44 28.50
CA PRO A 548 -10.55 0.61 27.37
C PRO A 548 -10.85 -0.39 26.23
N GLY A 549 -10.82 0.07 24.98
CA GLY A 549 -11.07 -0.78 23.82
C GLY A 549 -12.54 -1.16 23.58
N CYS A 550 -13.49 -0.56 24.30
CA CYS A 550 -14.92 -0.78 24.11
C CYS A 550 -15.62 0.46 23.55
N LEU A 551 -16.70 0.24 22.78
CA LEU A 551 -17.65 1.27 22.35
C LEU A 551 -19.01 1.04 23.02
N TYR A 552 -19.82 2.10 23.10
CA TYR A 552 -21.13 2.07 23.74
C TYR A 552 -22.19 2.61 22.78
N PRO A 553 -23.42 2.05 22.79
CA PRO A 553 -24.51 2.56 21.97
C PRO A 553 -25.07 3.85 22.56
N LEU A 554 -25.15 4.88 21.73
CA LEU A 554 -25.65 6.20 22.09
C LEU A 554 -26.75 6.64 21.13
N ALA A 555 -27.62 7.52 21.61
CA ALA A 555 -28.57 8.24 20.80
C ALA A 555 -28.53 9.73 21.10
N CYS A 556 -28.80 10.53 20.07
CA CYS A 556 -29.00 11.95 20.18
C CYS A 556 -30.43 12.30 19.77
N LEU A 557 -31.17 12.90 20.69
CA LEU A 557 -32.55 13.37 20.50
C LEU A 557 -32.64 14.83 20.98
N LEU A 558 -33.56 15.62 20.42
CA LEU A 558 -33.84 16.99 20.87
C LEU A 558 -34.62 17.00 22.20
N THR A 559 -34.02 16.45 23.26
CA THR A 559 -34.54 16.37 24.63
C THR A 559 -33.43 16.52 25.67
N GLU A 560 -33.74 16.43 26.96
CA GLU A 560 -32.77 16.36 28.05
C GLU A 560 -32.72 14.95 28.67
N PRO A 561 -31.53 14.33 28.76
CA PRO A 561 -30.26 14.78 28.16
C PRO A 561 -30.28 14.65 26.62
N HIS A 562 -29.56 15.56 25.95
CA HIS A 562 -29.51 15.60 24.48
C HIS A 562 -28.79 14.40 23.86
N VAL A 563 -27.86 13.82 24.62
CA VAL A 563 -27.16 12.58 24.29
C VAL A 563 -27.30 11.64 25.48
N PHE A 564 -27.76 10.43 25.21
CA PHE A 564 -27.88 9.36 26.21
C PHE A 564 -27.44 8.03 25.62
N GLY A 565 -27.11 7.08 26.47
CA GLY A 565 -26.60 5.78 26.04
C GLY A 565 -26.58 4.77 27.17
N ALA A 566 -26.46 3.51 26.81
CA ALA A 566 -26.48 2.40 27.74
C ALA A 566 -25.07 1.91 28.11
N ASP A 567 -24.92 1.38 29.32
CA ASP A 567 -23.69 0.72 29.78
C ASP A 567 -23.57 -0.71 29.25
N LEU A 568 -23.69 -0.85 27.92
CA LEU A 568 -23.59 -2.11 27.20
C LEU A 568 -22.36 -2.04 26.29
N PRO A 569 -21.17 -2.46 26.76
CA PRO A 569 -19.95 -2.36 25.99
C PRO A 569 -19.95 -3.33 24.80
N LEU A 570 -19.47 -2.83 23.66
CA LEU A 570 -19.13 -3.57 22.44
C LEU A 570 -17.61 -3.66 22.33
N GLU A 571 -17.08 -4.85 22.07
CA GLU A 571 -15.64 -5.04 21.92
C GLU A 571 -15.17 -4.57 20.54
N VAL A 572 -14.14 -3.74 20.50
CA VAL A 572 -13.48 -3.36 19.25
C VAL A 572 -12.41 -4.41 18.95
N GLY A 573 -12.60 -5.21 17.89
CA GLY A 573 -11.65 -6.29 17.57
C GLY A 573 -12.02 -7.20 16.41
N GLY A 574 -12.93 -6.77 15.53
CA GLY A 574 -13.40 -7.59 14.41
C GLY A 574 -14.49 -8.60 14.76
N GLN A 575 -15.17 -8.43 15.89
CA GLN A 575 -16.41 -9.16 16.17
C GLN A 575 -17.63 -8.40 15.62
N TRP A 576 -18.64 -9.15 15.19
CA TRP A 576 -19.94 -8.62 14.85
C TRP A 576 -20.80 -8.49 16.11
N HIS A 577 -21.43 -7.35 16.27
CA HIS A 577 -22.36 -7.05 17.35
C HIS A 577 -23.70 -6.59 16.80
N TYR A 578 -24.78 -7.07 17.41
CA TYR A 578 -26.10 -6.50 17.19
C TYR A 578 -26.28 -5.30 18.11
N VAL A 579 -26.72 -4.17 17.55
CA VAL A 579 -27.05 -2.95 18.30
C VAL A 579 -28.48 -2.56 17.97
N GLY A 580 -29.30 -2.41 18.99
CA GLY A 580 -30.68 -1.95 18.87
C GLY A 580 -31.03 -0.82 19.83
N LEU A 581 -32.03 -0.04 19.46
CA LEU A 581 -32.63 0.99 20.30
C LEU A 581 -34.12 1.06 20.01
N THR A 582 -34.95 0.98 21.05
CA THR A 582 -36.35 1.42 21.00
C THR A 582 -36.52 2.63 21.89
N ALA A 583 -36.87 3.78 21.30
CA ALA A 583 -37.06 5.03 22.00
C ALA A 583 -38.55 5.42 21.99
N ASP A 584 -39.19 5.41 23.17
CA ASP A 584 -40.58 5.83 23.37
C ASP A 584 -40.64 7.27 23.88
N ASN A 585 -41.04 8.18 22.99
CA ASN A 585 -41.16 9.59 23.31
C ASN A 585 -42.36 9.89 24.22
N ARG A 586 -43.34 8.98 24.32
CA ARG A 586 -44.54 9.18 25.15
C ARG A 586 -44.23 8.94 26.62
N THR A 587 -43.38 7.95 26.90
CA THR A 587 -42.97 7.60 28.27
C THR A 587 -41.64 8.23 28.66
N GLY A 588 -40.81 8.65 27.69
CA GLY A 588 -39.47 9.15 27.95
C GLY A 588 -38.48 8.01 28.25
N GLU A 589 -38.63 6.86 27.60
CA GLU A 589 -37.78 5.69 27.84
C GLU A 589 -37.07 5.24 26.57
N GLY A 590 -35.76 4.99 26.67
CA GLY A 590 -34.94 4.39 25.63
C GLY A 590 -34.40 3.05 26.08
N VAL A 591 -34.80 1.97 25.41
CA VAL A 591 -34.31 0.61 25.67
C VAL A 591 -33.27 0.24 24.63
N PHE A 592 -32.03 0.09 25.08
CA PHE A 592 -30.90 -0.33 24.25
C PHE A 592 -30.73 -1.84 24.29
N HIS A 593 -30.32 -2.41 23.16
CA HIS A 593 -30.05 -3.83 23.00
C HIS A 593 -28.64 -4.03 22.45
N VAL A 594 -27.83 -4.87 23.10
CA VAL A 594 -26.52 -5.31 22.59
C VAL A 594 -26.38 -6.81 22.83
N ASP A 595 -26.32 -7.60 21.75
CA ASP A 595 -26.14 -9.05 21.80
C ASP A 595 -27.02 -9.78 22.85
N GLY A 596 -28.32 -9.42 22.88
CA GLY A 596 -29.31 -10.00 23.80
C GLY A 596 -29.34 -9.38 25.21
N LYS A 597 -28.37 -8.52 25.55
CA LYS A 597 -28.43 -7.71 26.78
C LYS A 597 -29.23 -6.45 26.55
N THR A 598 -29.94 -6.00 27.59
CA THR A 598 -30.79 -4.82 27.54
C THR A 598 -30.47 -3.83 28.65
N ALA A 599 -30.64 -2.54 28.37
CA ALA A 599 -30.57 -1.49 29.37
C ALA A 599 -31.54 -0.37 29.03
N SER A 600 -32.36 0.02 30.01
CA SER A 600 -33.28 1.15 29.90
C SER A 600 -32.63 2.43 30.41
N ILE A 601 -32.83 3.53 29.69
CA ILE A 601 -32.41 4.87 30.07
C ILE A 601 -33.64 5.78 30.00
N ALA A 602 -33.90 6.51 31.08
CA ALA A 602 -34.92 7.54 31.10
C ALA A 602 -34.38 8.85 30.49
N PHE A 603 -35.22 9.52 29.71
CA PHE A 603 -35.00 10.88 29.21
C PHE A 603 -36.30 11.67 29.38
N LYS A 604 -36.22 13.00 29.40
CA LYS A 604 -37.45 13.82 29.46
C LYS A 604 -38.25 13.56 28.18
N ALA A 605 -39.53 13.20 28.29
CA ALA A 605 -40.39 13.09 27.12
C ALA A 605 -40.29 14.41 26.31
N PRO A 606 -39.89 14.37 25.03
CA PRO A 606 -39.66 15.59 24.27
C PRO A 606 -40.95 16.41 24.21
N THR A 607 -40.88 17.69 24.60
CA THR A 607 -41.83 18.72 24.11
C THR A 607 -41.87 18.63 22.57
N PRO A 608 -43.02 18.85 21.90
CA PRO A 608 -43.24 18.40 20.52
C PRO A 608 -42.22 18.98 19.54
N HIS A 609 -41.14 18.23 19.35
CA HIS A 609 -40.14 18.43 18.32
C HIS A 609 -40.22 17.24 17.38
N PRO A 610 -40.35 17.47 16.07
CA PRO A 610 -40.52 16.38 15.12
C PRO A 610 -39.29 15.47 15.10
N LEU A 611 -39.49 14.15 15.28
CA LEU A 611 -38.51 13.15 14.84
C LEU A 611 -38.39 13.10 13.30
N LYS A 612 -39.33 13.76 12.60
CA LYS A 612 -39.27 13.99 11.16
C LYS A 612 -38.00 14.76 10.84
N GLY A 613 -37.12 14.07 10.13
CA GLY A 613 -35.88 14.61 9.62
C GLY A 613 -35.92 14.87 8.12
N ALA A 614 -34.73 14.96 7.53
CA ALA A 614 -34.54 14.96 6.09
C ALA A 614 -34.17 13.55 5.58
N THR A 615 -33.54 13.47 4.41
CA THR A 615 -32.85 12.27 3.94
C THR A 615 -31.93 11.72 5.03
N ALA A 616 -32.13 10.45 5.39
CA ALA A 616 -31.32 9.79 6.40
C ALA A 616 -29.97 9.37 5.81
N HIS A 617 -28.93 9.44 6.63
CA HIS A 617 -27.58 9.02 6.26
C HIS A 617 -27.13 7.86 7.15
N LEU A 618 -26.58 6.80 6.55
CA LEU A 618 -25.81 5.80 7.27
C LEU A 618 -24.32 6.09 7.11
N GLY A 619 -23.58 6.08 8.20
CA GLY A 619 -22.21 6.59 8.24
C GLY A 619 -22.18 8.08 8.54
N ALA A 620 -21.45 8.87 7.75
CA ALA A 620 -21.27 10.29 8.01
C ALA A 620 -22.44 11.17 7.53
N LYS A 621 -22.72 12.25 8.25
CA LYS A 621 -23.54 13.37 7.77
C LYS A 621 -22.90 14.67 8.23
N ARG A 622 -22.50 15.51 7.28
CA ARG A 622 -21.92 16.82 7.59
C ARG A 622 -23.04 17.86 7.58
N LEU A 623 -23.45 18.29 8.77
CA LEU A 623 -24.25 19.50 8.97
C LEU A 623 -23.31 20.62 9.43
N ALA A 624 -23.55 21.86 9.04
CA ALA A 624 -22.62 22.97 9.31
C ALA A 624 -22.30 23.14 10.81
N ALA A 625 -23.28 22.84 11.67
CA ALA A 625 -23.16 22.93 13.13
C ALA A 625 -22.77 21.61 13.83
N SER A 626 -22.55 20.50 13.11
CA SER A 626 -22.31 19.18 13.71
C SER A 626 -20.87 18.71 13.58
N GLN A 627 -20.25 18.35 14.71
CA GLN A 627 -18.89 17.80 14.80
C GLN A 627 -18.88 16.27 15.02
N VAL A 628 -20.01 15.58 14.81
CA VAL A 628 -20.08 14.13 15.05
C VAL A 628 -19.40 13.40 13.88
N ALA A 629 -18.40 12.58 14.18
CA ALA A 629 -17.72 11.76 13.19
C ALA A 629 -18.62 10.59 12.70
N GLY A 630 -18.50 10.21 11.44
CA GLY A 630 -19.08 8.97 10.94
C GLY A 630 -18.32 7.76 11.47
N ILE A 631 -18.94 6.57 11.39
CA ILE A 631 -18.31 5.32 11.83
C ILE A 631 -17.10 4.93 10.97
N GLU A 632 -16.10 4.30 11.60
CA GLU A 632 -15.09 3.48 10.92
C GLU A 632 -15.38 2.00 11.23
N GLY A 633 -15.63 1.19 10.20
CA GLY A 633 -16.00 -0.22 10.36
C GLY A 633 -17.03 -0.70 9.35
N CYS A 634 -17.59 -1.89 9.56
CA CYS A 634 -18.56 -2.48 8.66
C CYS A 634 -19.98 -2.47 9.24
N VAL A 635 -20.98 -2.25 8.38
CA VAL A 635 -22.42 -2.40 8.67
C VAL A 635 -22.98 -3.45 7.71
N ARG A 636 -23.42 -4.58 8.26
CA ARG A 636 -24.05 -5.68 7.49
C ARG A 636 -25.49 -5.36 7.15
N PHE A 637 -26.18 -4.76 8.11
CA PHE A 637 -27.61 -4.54 8.09
C PHE A 637 -27.96 -3.35 8.98
N ALA A 638 -28.99 -2.59 8.59
CA ALA A 638 -29.64 -1.61 9.45
C ALA A 638 -31.13 -1.48 9.10
N ALA A 639 -32.00 -1.38 10.10
CA ALA A 639 -33.41 -1.13 9.91
C ALA A 639 -33.98 -0.12 10.90
N LEU A 640 -35.00 0.60 10.45
CA LEU A 640 -35.77 1.55 11.24
C LEU A 640 -37.26 1.27 11.08
N TYR A 641 -37.99 1.30 12.19
CA TYR A 641 -39.43 1.13 12.26
C TYR A 641 -40.08 2.34 12.94
N ALA A 642 -41.30 2.67 12.51
CA ALA A 642 -42.09 3.77 13.07
C ALA A 642 -42.70 3.41 14.44
N GLY A 643 -42.62 4.34 15.39
CA GLY A 643 -43.13 4.16 16.75
C GLY A 643 -42.25 3.29 17.64
N ALA A 644 -42.39 3.46 18.95
CA ALA A 644 -41.70 2.64 19.94
C ALA A 644 -42.46 1.34 20.19
N ARG A 645 -42.14 0.32 19.39
CA ARG A 645 -42.97 -0.90 19.33
C ARG A 645 -42.21 -2.19 19.59
N PHE A 646 -40.88 -2.17 19.47
CA PHE A 646 -40.13 -3.42 19.56
C PHE A 646 -39.93 -3.84 21.02
N SER A 647 -40.40 -5.04 21.30
CA SER A 647 -40.02 -5.83 22.46
C SER A 647 -38.61 -6.41 22.30
N PRO A 648 -37.99 -6.93 23.38
CA PRO A 648 -36.76 -7.70 23.27
C PRO A 648 -36.85 -8.85 22.25
N ALA A 649 -38.01 -9.52 22.15
CA ALA A 649 -38.21 -10.62 21.21
C ALA A 649 -38.16 -10.18 19.74
N GLU A 650 -38.62 -8.96 19.41
CA GLU A 650 -38.53 -8.41 18.05
C GLU A 650 -37.09 -7.98 17.70
N HIS A 651 -36.35 -7.45 18.67
CA HIS A 651 -34.91 -7.21 18.51
C HIS A 651 -34.14 -8.53 18.32
N HIS A 652 -34.48 -9.58 19.08
CA HIS A 652 -33.91 -10.91 18.88
C HIS A 652 -34.22 -11.47 17.49
N TRP A 653 -35.44 -11.27 16.98
CA TRP A 653 -35.78 -11.69 15.62
C TRP A 653 -34.94 -10.99 14.56
N LEU A 654 -34.75 -9.66 14.67
CA LEU A 654 -33.87 -8.90 13.77
C LEU A 654 -32.42 -9.40 13.85
N SER A 655 -31.92 -9.62 15.06
CA SER A 655 -30.58 -10.16 15.29
C SER A 655 -30.42 -11.53 14.61
N ASN A 656 -31.39 -12.42 14.81
CA ASN A 656 -31.39 -13.80 14.32
C ASN A 656 -31.43 -13.95 12.80
N GLN A 657 -31.86 -12.91 12.06
CA GLN A 657 -31.83 -12.94 10.59
C GLN A 657 -30.41 -13.14 10.04
N PHE A 658 -29.40 -12.58 10.73
CA PHE A 658 -28.01 -12.59 10.27
C PHE A 658 -27.05 -13.29 11.24
N ALA A 659 -27.51 -13.68 12.44
CA ALA A 659 -26.67 -14.25 13.49
C ALA A 659 -25.83 -15.44 13.01
N GLN A 660 -26.45 -16.39 12.27
CA GLN A 660 -25.74 -17.57 11.76
C GLN A 660 -24.64 -17.20 10.75
N GLU A 661 -24.93 -16.30 9.81
CA GLU A 661 -23.96 -15.81 8.82
C GLU A 661 -22.76 -15.14 9.50
N LEU A 662 -23.02 -14.39 10.57
CA LEU A 662 -22.02 -13.60 11.29
C LEU A 662 -21.32 -14.37 12.42
N GLY A 663 -21.59 -15.68 12.56
CA GLY A 663 -20.98 -16.53 13.59
C GLY A 663 -21.41 -16.18 15.01
N ARG A 664 -22.64 -15.71 15.19
CA ARG A 664 -23.24 -15.32 16.48
C ARG A 664 -24.37 -16.28 16.85
N PRO A 665 -24.56 -16.56 18.15
CA PRO A 665 -25.66 -17.41 18.60
C PRO A 665 -27.01 -16.74 18.31
N LYS A 666 -28.03 -17.55 18.04
CA LYS A 666 -29.41 -17.07 18.02
C LYS A 666 -29.87 -16.74 19.43
N LEU A 667 -30.76 -15.75 19.54
CA LEU A 667 -31.35 -15.26 20.77
C LEU A 667 -32.81 -15.70 20.86
N ASP A 668 -33.24 -16.15 22.03
CA ASP A 668 -34.62 -16.59 22.31
C ASP A 668 -35.18 -15.85 23.55
N PRO A 669 -36.51 -15.58 23.60
CA PRO A 669 -37.49 -15.79 22.53
C PRO A 669 -37.31 -14.75 21.39
N ALA A 670 -37.74 -15.11 20.18
CA ALA A 670 -37.70 -14.22 19.00
C ALA A 670 -39.04 -14.19 18.26
N THR A 671 -39.54 -12.99 17.97
CA THR A 671 -40.84 -12.76 17.31
C THR A 671 -40.70 -11.79 16.15
N ALA A 672 -41.26 -12.11 14.99
CA ALA A 672 -41.23 -11.20 13.83
C ALA A 672 -42.03 -9.91 14.11
N PRO A 673 -41.49 -8.73 13.79
CA PRO A 673 -42.25 -7.48 13.86
C PRO A 673 -43.46 -7.53 12.92
N THR A 674 -44.62 -7.05 13.39
CA THR A 674 -45.83 -6.98 12.56
C THR A 674 -45.88 -5.74 11.66
N ALA A 675 -45.06 -4.73 11.95
CA ALA A 675 -44.97 -3.50 11.18
C ALA A 675 -43.92 -3.64 10.06
N SER A 676 -44.14 -2.95 8.94
CA SER A 676 -43.13 -2.83 7.89
C SER A 676 -42.03 -1.82 8.28
N PRO A 677 -40.76 -2.06 7.90
CA PRO A 677 -39.68 -1.11 8.14
C PRO A 677 -39.87 0.16 7.30
N LEU A 678 -39.53 1.32 7.88
CA LEU A 678 -39.34 2.58 7.16
C LEU A 678 -38.03 2.58 6.38
N VAL A 679 -37.01 1.92 6.92
CA VAL A 679 -35.71 1.73 6.28
C VAL A 679 -35.31 0.29 6.47
N TRP A 680 -34.91 -0.35 5.38
CA TRP A 680 -34.32 -1.69 5.36
C TRP A 680 -33.06 -1.65 4.51
N LEU A 681 -31.91 -1.47 5.14
CA LEU A 681 -30.62 -1.62 4.49
C LEU A 681 -30.14 -3.05 4.67
N ASP A 682 -30.19 -3.82 3.59
CA ASP A 682 -29.46 -5.07 3.46
C ASP A 682 -28.47 -4.92 2.30
N ALA A 683 -27.17 -5.01 2.57
CA ALA A 683 -26.18 -4.84 1.52
C ALA A 683 -26.19 -5.99 0.50
N ALA A 684 -26.72 -7.17 0.86
CA ALA A 684 -26.87 -8.31 -0.03
C ALA A 684 -27.98 -8.09 -1.06
N ASP A 685 -29.06 -7.38 -0.71
CA ASP A 685 -30.20 -7.10 -1.59
C ASP A 685 -29.92 -5.88 -2.50
N ALA A 686 -29.28 -6.15 -3.64
CA ALA A 686 -28.94 -5.12 -4.62
C ALA A 686 -30.17 -4.40 -5.21
N ALA A 687 -31.32 -5.08 -5.31
CA ALA A 687 -32.53 -4.51 -5.88
C ALA A 687 -33.19 -3.51 -4.91
N ALA A 688 -33.36 -3.90 -3.65
CA ALA A 688 -33.83 -3.00 -2.61
C ALA A 688 -32.87 -1.82 -2.40
N PHE A 689 -31.56 -2.09 -2.38
CA PHE A 689 -30.57 -1.03 -2.25
C PHE A 689 -30.70 0.03 -3.35
N LYS A 690 -30.78 -0.39 -4.62
CA LYS A 690 -30.92 0.54 -5.76
C LYS A 690 -32.22 1.37 -5.66
N ARG A 691 -33.30 0.76 -5.18
CA ARG A 691 -34.60 1.42 -4.99
C ARG A 691 -34.57 2.44 -3.87
N ASP A 692 -33.94 2.14 -2.74
CA ASP A 692 -34.14 2.92 -1.50
C ASP A 692 -32.96 3.82 -1.13
N PHE A 693 -31.77 3.59 -1.69
CA PHE A 693 -30.54 4.30 -1.33
C PHE A 693 -29.84 4.96 -2.52
N VAL A 694 -29.10 6.02 -2.21
CA VAL A 694 -28.14 6.72 -3.08
C VAL A 694 -26.75 6.49 -2.53
N LEU A 695 -25.84 6.09 -3.42
CA LEU A 695 -24.43 5.90 -3.14
C LEU A 695 -23.66 7.06 -3.77
N PRO A 696 -22.77 7.76 -3.03
CA PRO A 696 -21.99 8.87 -3.58
C PRO A 696 -21.17 8.47 -4.81
N SER A 697 -20.79 9.47 -5.62
CA SER A 697 -20.01 9.25 -6.85
C SER A 697 -18.67 8.58 -6.55
N SER A 698 -18.20 7.75 -7.48
CA SER A 698 -16.84 7.17 -7.48
C SER A 698 -15.87 7.97 -8.35
N THR A 699 -16.26 9.12 -8.89
CA THR A 699 -15.37 9.95 -9.71
C THR A 699 -14.21 10.47 -8.85
N PRO A 700 -12.95 10.28 -9.28
CA PRO A 700 -11.80 10.87 -8.60
C PRO A 700 -11.93 12.40 -8.54
N ARG A 701 -11.60 12.98 -7.39
CA ARG A 701 -11.61 14.44 -7.20
C ARG A 701 -10.38 15.09 -7.82
N GLY A 702 -9.23 14.45 -7.72
CA GLY A 702 -7.95 14.91 -8.27
C GLY A 702 -7.21 13.84 -9.07
N GLY A 703 -5.94 14.09 -9.37
CA GLY A 703 -5.05 13.15 -10.05
C GLY A 703 -4.95 13.36 -11.56
N SER A 704 -4.46 12.35 -12.27
CA SER A 704 -4.22 12.39 -13.72
C SER A 704 -4.95 11.28 -14.46
N GLU A 705 -5.40 11.57 -15.68
CA GLU A 705 -6.03 10.60 -16.59
C GLU A 705 -5.59 10.81 -18.03
N VAL A 706 -5.70 9.75 -18.84
CA VAL A 706 -5.47 9.82 -20.28
C VAL A 706 -6.81 9.97 -20.99
N VAL A 707 -6.93 10.98 -21.83
CA VAL A 707 -8.13 11.25 -22.61
C VAL A 707 -7.78 11.66 -24.04
N THR A 708 -8.77 11.64 -24.92
CA THR A 708 -8.66 12.18 -26.28
C THR A 708 -9.35 13.54 -26.33
N VAL A 709 -8.62 14.57 -26.77
CA VAL A 709 -9.18 15.91 -27.00
C VAL A 709 -8.61 16.46 -28.30
N ASP A 710 -9.45 16.98 -29.19
CA ASP A 710 -9.07 17.47 -30.52
C ASP A 710 -8.26 16.45 -31.34
N ASP A 711 -8.69 15.18 -31.31
CA ASP A 711 -8.01 14.04 -31.93
C ASP A 711 -6.57 13.77 -31.43
N ARG A 712 -6.19 14.36 -30.29
CA ARG A 712 -4.90 14.16 -29.64
C ARG A 712 -5.07 13.31 -28.39
N ARG A 713 -4.12 12.40 -28.16
CA ARG A 713 -3.97 11.72 -26.88
C ARG A 713 -3.29 12.67 -25.89
N VAL A 714 -3.99 13.03 -24.83
CA VAL A 714 -3.54 14.01 -23.84
C VAL A 714 -3.61 13.44 -22.43
N LEU A 715 -2.76 13.96 -21.55
CA LEU A 715 -2.88 13.80 -20.11
C LEU A 715 -3.73 14.94 -19.58
N ARG A 716 -4.87 14.65 -18.96
CA ARG A 716 -5.62 15.63 -18.16
C ARG A 716 -5.16 15.53 -16.72
N LEU A 717 -4.72 16.64 -16.17
CA LEU A 717 -4.31 16.77 -14.78
C LEU A 717 -5.34 17.62 -14.05
N ARG A 718 -5.96 17.07 -13.01
CA ARG A 718 -6.99 17.74 -12.19
C ARG A 718 -6.40 18.19 -10.87
N ASP A 719 -6.74 19.41 -10.47
CA ASP A 719 -6.27 20.02 -9.23
C ASP A 719 -4.77 19.96 -9.10
N GLN A 720 -4.26 19.30 -8.06
CA GLN A 720 -2.84 19.12 -7.85
C GLN A 720 -2.34 17.77 -8.39
N GLY A 721 -2.98 17.26 -9.44
CA GLY A 721 -2.58 16.03 -10.14
C GLY A 721 -1.20 16.16 -10.77
N SER A 722 -0.48 15.04 -10.84
CA SER A 722 0.83 14.96 -11.49
C SER A 722 1.05 13.64 -12.21
N VAL A 723 2.09 13.63 -13.04
CA VAL A 723 2.55 12.49 -13.83
C VAL A 723 4.07 12.45 -13.71
N GLY A 724 4.61 11.35 -13.18
CA GLY A 724 6.06 11.14 -13.10
C GLY A 724 6.66 10.92 -14.49
N VAL A 725 7.87 11.43 -14.71
CA VAL A 725 8.57 11.34 -16.00
C VAL A 725 9.78 10.41 -15.86
N ASP A 726 9.81 9.34 -16.67
CA ASP A 726 10.92 8.38 -16.74
C ASP A 726 12.13 9.04 -17.43
N LEU A 727 13.19 9.33 -16.69
CA LEU A 727 14.40 9.98 -17.21
C LEU A 727 15.48 8.96 -17.56
N ASP A 728 16.40 9.36 -18.44
CA ASP A 728 17.69 8.68 -18.55
C ASP A 728 18.45 8.72 -17.22
N GLU A 729 19.35 7.75 -17.02
CA GLU A 729 20.25 7.72 -15.86
C GLU A 729 20.97 9.06 -15.73
N ASN A 730 20.83 9.67 -14.57
CA ASN A 730 21.37 10.99 -14.30
C ASN A 730 21.83 11.12 -12.84
N ALA A 731 22.72 12.07 -12.58
CA ALA A 731 23.11 12.44 -11.24
C ALA A 731 23.43 13.94 -11.18
N ARG A 732 22.71 14.68 -10.33
CA ARG A 732 23.01 16.10 -10.10
C ARG A 732 24.42 16.34 -9.58
N THR A 733 24.93 15.42 -8.74
CA THR A 733 26.29 15.48 -8.19
C THR A 733 27.37 15.36 -9.26
N ARG A 734 27.08 14.68 -10.38
CA ARG A 734 27.93 14.62 -11.57
C ARG A 734 27.83 15.88 -12.44
N GLY A 735 26.92 16.79 -12.10
CA GLY A 735 26.64 17.99 -12.91
C GLY A 735 25.81 17.69 -14.15
N ASP A 736 25.05 16.59 -14.16
CA ASP A 736 24.17 16.30 -15.28
C ASP A 736 23.08 17.36 -15.43
N ARG A 737 22.71 17.58 -16.68
CA ARG A 737 21.72 18.55 -17.09
C ARG A 737 20.51 17.84 -17.69
N VAL A 738 19.32 18.14 -17.16
CA VAL A 738 18.05 17.58 -17.62
C VAL A 738 17.27 18.64 -18.36
N LEU A 739 16.90 18.33 -19.62
CA LEU A 739 16.05 19.17 -20.46
C LEU A 739 14.69 18.49 -20.63
N LEU A 740 13.62 19.30 -20.60
CA LEU A 740 12.23 18.90 -20.80
C LEU A 740 11.56 19.86 -21.78
N ARG A 741 10.74 19.34 -22.69
CA ARG A 741 9.81 20.11 -23.51
C ARG A 741 8.44 19.42 -23.57
N PHE A 742 7.37 20.21 -23.64
CA PHE A 742 6.00 19.72 -23.83
C PHE A 742 5.07 20.87 -24.24
N ARG A 743 3.84 20.53 -24.67
CA ARG A 743 2.74 21.47 -24.92
C ARG A 743 1.66 21.32 -23.87
N SER A 744 1.17 22.46 -23.39
CA SER A 744 0.11 22.54 -22.40
C SER A 744 -1.06 23.40 -22.87
N ARG A 745 -2.26 23.09 -22.37
CA ARG A 745 -3.47 23.91 -22.51
C ARG A 745 -4.24 23.94 -21.19
N LEU A 746 -4.57 25.12 -20.69
CA LEU A 746 -5.51 25.25 -19.57
C LEU A 746 -6.91 24.84 -20.01
N GLU A 747 -7.55 23.95 -19.24
CA GLU A 747 -8.92 23.51 -19.47
C GLU A 747 -9.90 24.28 -18.56
N ARG A 748 -9.58 24.40 -17.26
CA ARG A 748 -10.47 25.06 -16.29
C ARG A 748 -9.72 25.59 -15.07
N GLY A 749 -10.07 26.78 -14.60
CA GLY A 749 -9.60 27.33 -13.31
C GLY A 749 -8.26 28.07 -13.40
N GLU A 750 -7.74 28.50 -12.26
CA GLU A 750 -6.49 29.28 -12.14
C GLU A 750 -5.56 28.71 -11.07
N GLY A 751 -4.27 29.07 -11.12
CA GLY A 751 -3.29 28.74 -10.07
C GLY A 751 -2.65 27.36 -10.21
N GLN A 752 -2.65 26.77 -11.41
CA GLN A 752 -2.19 25.39 -11.62
C GLN A 752 -0.67 25.30 -11.82
N THR A 753 -0.04 24.33 -11.18
CA THR A 753 1.33 23.93 -11.49
C THR A 753 1.35 23.08 -12.76
N LEU A 754 2.01 23.57 -13.81
CA LEU A 754 2.16 22.86 -15.09
C LEU A 754 3.26 21.80 -15.02
N CYS A 755 4.31 22.05 -14.23
CA CYS A 755 5.49 21.21 -14.10
C CYS A 755 6.21 21.49 -12.78
N THR A 756 6.77 20.45 -12.17
CA THR A 756 7.67 20.52 -11.01
C THR A 756 9.00 19.84 -11.36
N VAL A 757 10.11 20.48 -11.01
CA VAL A 757 11.44 19.84 -11.05
C VAL A 757 12.21 20.03 -9.74
N GLY A 758 13.06 19.07 -9.42
CA GLY A 758 13.76 19.02 -8.14
C GLY A 758 12.99 18.25 -7.07
N ASP A 759 13.54 18.19 -5.87
CA ASP A 759 13.03 17.35 -4.78
C ASP A 759 11.97 18.03 -3.90
N PHE A 760 11.46 17.31 -2.91
CA PHE A 760 10.41 17.80 -2.00
C PHE A 760 10.82 19.06 -1.23
N ASN A 761 12.10 19.19 -0.86
CA ASN A 761 12.61 20.29 -0.05
C ASN A 761 12.90 21.54 -0.89
N GLN A 762 13.38 21.37 -2.13
CA GLN A 762 13.81 22.45 -3.02
C GLN A 762 13.19 22.36 -4.44
N PRO A 763 11.86 22.30 -4.57
CA PRO A 763 11.20 22.23 -5.86
C PRO A 763 11.21 23.57 -6.60
N ALA A 764 11.42 23.53 -7.91
CA ALA A 764 11.07 24.61 -8.83
C ALA A 764 9.77 24.27 -9.57
N ARG A 765 8.88 25.24 -9.70
CA ARG A 765 7.52 25.07 -10.26
C ARG A 765 7.24 26.06 -11.37
N LEU A 766 6.57 25.59 -12.42
CA LEU A 766 5.91 26.44 -13.41
C LEU A 766 4.43 26.59 -13.04
N ILE A 767 4.00 27.79 -12.65
CA ILE A 767 2.65 28.04 -12.13
C ILE A 767 1.90 28.99 -13.07
N ALA A 768 0.73 28.59 -13.55
CA ALA A 768 -0.14 29.40 -14.40
C ALA A 768 -1.20 30.13 -13.57
N ARG A 769 -1.25 31.46 -13.64
CA ARG A 769 -2.21 32.32 -12.92
C ARG A 769 -2.55 33.58 -13.74
N GLY A 770 -3.82 33.89 -13.92
CA GLY A 770 -4.26 35.05 -14.71
C GLY A 770 -3.71 35.08 -16.14
N GLY A 771 -3.56 33.91 -16.79
CA GLY A 771 -2.96 33.77 -18.13
C GLY A 771 -1.44 33.93 -18.22
N GLN A 772 -0.79 34.37 -17.13
CA GLN A 772 0.67 34.46 -17.00
C GLN A 772 1.21 33.16 -16.37
N VAL A 773 2.35 32.69 -16.86
CA VAL A 773 3.11 31.60 -16.23
C VAL A 773 4.30 32.18 -15.49
N PHE A 774 4.55 31.67 -14.30
CA PHE A 774 5.66 32.04 -13.44
C PHE A 774 6.55 30.84 -13.17
N LEU A 775 7.86 31.03 -13.22
CA LEU A 775 8.84 30.10 -12.68
C LEU A 775 9.12 30.49 -11.23
N ARG A 776 8.88 29.56 -10.30
CA ARG A 776 9.01 29.78 -8.87
C ARG A 776 9.96 28.78 -8.23
N ALA A 777 10.84 29.26 -7.36
CA ALA A 777 11.61 28.45 -6.42
C ALA A 777 11.71 29.18 -5.07
N GLY A 778 11.28 28.51 -3.99
CA GLY A 778 11.17 29.14 -2.67
C GLY A 778 10.31 30.41 -2.71
N ALA A 779 10.90 31.53 -2.27
CA ALA A 779 10.28 32.86 -2.29
C ALA A 779 10.48 33.62 -3.62
N THR A 780 11.32 33.13 -4.53
CA THR A 780 11.56 33.77 -5.83
C THR A 780 10.50 33.32 -6.82
N GLU A 781 9.82 34.27 -7.45
CA GLU A 781 8.84 34.04 -8.51
C GLU A 781 9.12 35.01 -9.65
N ARG A 782 9.19 34.50 -10.89
CA ARG A 782 9.49 35.32 -12.08
C ARG A 782 8.57 34.97 -13.25
N PRO A 783 8.00 35.96 -13.96
CA PRO A 783 7.17 35.72 -15.12
C PRO A 783 7.98 35.09 -16.27
N CYS A 784 7.48 34.01 -16.86
CA CYS A 784 8.18 33.13 -17.81
C CYS A 784 7.49 33.02 -19.19
N GLY A 785 6.38 33.76 -19.37
CA GLY A 785 5.58 33.76 -20.60
C GLY A 785 4.09 33.60 -20.32
N ARG A 786 3.27 33.51 -21.35
CA ARG A 786 1.80 33.43 -21.23
C ARG A 786 1.26 32.20 -21.94
N LEU A 787 0.15 31.67 -21.42
CA LEU A 787 -0.58 30.60 -22.11
C LEU A 787 -1.55 31.21 -23.13
N ALA A 788 -1.64 30.60 -24.30
CA ALA A 788 -2.62 30.94 -25.30
C ALA A 788 -4.03 30.63 -24.77
N PRO A 789 -4.97 31.60 -24.75
CA PRO A 789 -6.34 31.35 -24.28
C PRO A 789 -7.01 30.22 -25.06
N GLY A 790 -7.35 29.12 -24.39
CA GLY A 790 -7.95 27.92 -25.00
C GLY A 790 -7.06 27.18 -26.00
N GLY A 791 -5.80 27.60 -26.17
CA GLY A 791 -4.86 27.07 -27.15
C GLY A 791 -3.75 26.23 -26.52
N TRP A 792 -3.02 25.50 -27.38
CA TRP A 792 -1.81 24.80 -27.00
C TRP A 792 -0.63 25.78 -26.94
N THR A 793 0.18 25.71 -25.89
CA THR A 793 1.38 26.53 -25.71
C THR A 793 2.59 25.66 -25.45
N ASP A 794 3.70 25.92 -26.14
CA ASP A 794 4.97 25.24 -25.92
C ASP A 794 5.61 25.67 -24.59
N VAL A 795 6.17 24.68 -23.88
CA VAL A 795 6.88 24.85 -22.62
C VAL A 795 8.22 24.12 -22.75
N SER A 796 9.29 24.79 -22.37
CA SER A 796 10.62 24.16 -22.24
C SER A 796 11.25 24.51 -20.90
N LEU A 797 11.94 23.55 -20.31
CA LEU A 797 12.63 23.70 -19.04
C LEU A 797 13.98 22.97 -19.09
N GLU A 798 14.99 23.57 -18.44
CA GLU A 798 16.32 23.03 -18.26
C GLU A 798 16.70 23.15 -16.78
N THR A 799 17.23 22.08 -16.20
CA THR A 799 17.72 22.10 -14.82
C THR A 799 19.11 21.45 -14.73
N GLU A 800 20.02 22.16 -14.08
CA GLU A 800 21.42 21.77 -13.89
C GLU A 800 21.90 22.36 -12.56
N ARG A 801 22.59 21.55 -11.74
CA ARG A 801 23.14 21.97 -10.45
C ARG A 801 22.12 22.75 -9.61
N GLU A 802 22.35 24.04 -9.37
CA GLU A 802 21.53 24.92 -8.54
C GLU A 802 20.55 25.79 -9.34
N THR A 803 20.39 25.55 -10.63
CA THR A 803 19.65 26.45 -11.54
C THR A 803 18.58 25.71 -12.32
N THR A 804 17.41 26.34 -12.43
CA THR A 804 16.38 25.93 -13.38
C THR A 804 16.01 27.14 -14.24
N THR A 805 16.00 26.92 -15.55
CA THR A 805 15.61 27.89 -16.56
C THR A 805 14.38 27.37 -17.29
N ALA A 806 13.40 28.22 -17.52
CA ALA A 806 12.20 27.84 -18.27
C ALA A 806 11.79 28.93 -19.26
N ARG A 807 11.04 28.52 -20.27
CA ARG A 807 10.44 29.38 -21.29
C ARG A 807 9.03 28.88 -21.62
N VAL A 808 8.07 29.78 -21.74
CA VAL A 808 6.68 29.46 -22.10
C VAL A 808 6.22 30.33 -23.28
N GLY A 809 5.82 29.67 -24.37
CA GLY A 809 5.42 30.32 -25.61
C GLY A 809 6.49 31.28 -26.13
N GLU A 810 6.07 32.49 -26.50
CA GLU A 810 6.96 33.57 -26.97
C GLU A 810 7.68 34.32 -25.84
N GLY A 811 7.56 33.87 -24.58
CA GLY A 811 8.30 34.48 -23.47
C GLY A 811 9.82 34.31 -23.61
N GLU A 812 10.58 35.18 -22.95
CA GLU A 812 12.02 35.02 -22.82
C GLU A 812 12.36 33.91 -21.80
N PRO A 813 13.49 33.19 -21.94
CA PRO A 813 13.97 32.27 -20.93
C PRO A 813 14.22 32.97 -19.60
N VAL A 814 13.72 32.39 -18.51
CA VAL A 814 13.86 32.94 -17.16
C VAL A 814 14.42 31.88 -16.24
N GLN A 815 15.34 32.30 -15.37
CA GLN A 815 16.06 31.44 -14.46
C GLN A 815 15.70 31.74 -12.99
N VAL A 816 15.64 30.67 -12.19
CA VAL A 816 15.61 30.70 -10.73
C VAL A 816 16.72 29.83 -10.15
N GLN A 817 17.09 30.09 -8.89
CA GLN A 817 18.03 29.29 -8.13
C GLN A 817 17.30 28.43 -7.10
N HIS A 818 17.74 27.19 -6.95
CA HIS A 818 17.27 26.22 -5.95
C HIS A 818 18.33 25.13 -5.76
N ARG A 819 18.32 24.39 -4.65
CA ARG A 819 19.39 23.41 -4.35
C ARG A 819 18.84 22.00 -4.09
N PRO A 820 18.22 21.35 -5.08
CA PRO A 820 17.74 19.99 -4.92
C PRO A 820 18.90 18.97 -4.95
N GLU A 821 18.74 17.87 -4.23
CA GLU A 821 19.68 16.75 -4.18
C GLU A 821 19.52 15.80 -5.38
N GLY A 822 18.30 15.66 -5.92
CA GLY A 822 17.96 14.78 -7.05
C GLY A 822 17.20 15.48 -8.18
N ALA A 823 17.02 14.80 -9.31
CA ALA A 823 16.42 15.38 -10.52
C ALA A 823 15.01 14.87 -10.83
N TRP A 824 14.14 14.80 -9.81
CA TRP A 824 12.73 14.49 -10.05
C TRP A 824 12.11 15.46 -11.05
N VAL A 825 11.31 14.93 -11.96
CA VAL A 825 10.52 15.68 -12.94
C VAL A 825 9.09 15.16 -12.92
N TYR A 826 8.16 16.07 -12.73
CA TYR A 826 6.73 15.82 -12.81
C TYR A 826 6.08 16.81 -13.79
N LEU A 827 5.22 16.31 -14.66
CA LEU A 827 4.19 17.15 -15.29
C LEU A 827 3.07 17.32 -14.25
N GLY A 828 2.69 18.55 -13.92
CA GLY A 828 1.78 18.84 -12.78
C GLY A 828 2.49 19.15 -11.47
N GLU A 829 1.76 19.09 -10.35
CA GLU A 829 2.29 19.33 -9.00
C GLU A 829 2.93 18.05 -8.43
N GLY A 830 4.26 18.02 -8.37
CA GLY A 830 5.01 16.86 -7.88
C GLY A 830 4.87 16.59 -6.38
N PHE A 831 4.55 17.62 -5.57
CA PHE A 831 4.45 17.50 -4.11
C PHE A 831 3.17 18.20 -3.62
N PRO A 832 2.00 17.56 -3.82
CA PRO A 832 0.72 18.20 -3.62
C PRO A 832 0.34 18.36 -2.14
N GLU A 833 -0.40 19.43 -1.85
CA GLU A 833 -1.23 19.56 -0.65
C GLU A 833 -2.52 18.72 -0.83
N TYR A 834 -2.45 17.48 -0.37
CA TYR A 834 -3.57 16.54 -0.45
C TYR A 834 -4.83 17.05 0.25
N GLY A 835 -5.99 16.65 -0.27
CA GLY A 835 -7.30 17.04 0.26
C GLY A 835 -7.82 18.38 -0.29
N GLN A 836 -7.05 19.07 -1.13
CA GLN A 836 -7.48 20.29 -1.81
C GLN A 836 -7.93 19.98 -3.24
N TYR A 837 -9.21 20.25 -3.51
CA TYR A 837 -9.82 19.97 -4.82
C TYR A 837 -10.58 21.19 -5.36
N PRO A 838 -9.87 22.24 -5.82
CA PRO A 838 -10.48 23.48 -6.32
C PRO A 838 -11.28 23.34 -7.63
N GLY A 839 -11.28 22.16 -8.27
CA GLY A 839 -11.97 21.90 -9.53
C GLY A 839 -11.23 22.46 -10.75
N THR A 840 -9.91 22.52 -10.68
CA THR A 840 -9.02 23.04 -11.73
C THR A 840 -8.51 21.90 -12.63
N SER A 841 -8.15 22.20 -13.87
CA SER A 841 -7.55 21.22 -14.79
C SER A 841 -6.78 21.84 -15.95
N PHE A 842 -5.76 21.12 -16.42
CA PHE A 842 -5.05 21.37 -17.68
C PHE A 842 -4.73 20.08 -18.41
N LEU A 843 -4.36 20.25 -19.68
CA LEU A 843 -4.02 19.17 -20.60
C LEU A 843 -2.55 19.28 -20.99
N VAL A 844 -1.87 18.14 -21.08
CA VAL A 844 -0.56 17.99 -21.71
C VAL A 844 -0.67 17.07 -22.92
N ASP A 845 -0.14 17.50 -24.06
CA ASP A 845 -0.09 16.68 -25.26
C ASP A 845 1.04 15.65 -25.16
N VAL A 846 0.68 14.36 -25.11
CA VAL A 846 1.63 13.27 -24.90
C VAL A 846 2.70 13.24 -26.00
N ALA A 847 2.32 13.51 -27.26
CA ALA A 847 3.25 13.45 -28.39
C ALA A 847 4.28 14.59 -28.38
N SER A 848 4.03 15.65 -27.61
CA SER A 848 4.94 16.79 -27.49
C SER A 848 5.96 16.63 -26.36
N VAL A 849 5.74 15.69 -25.45
CA VAL A 849 6.64 15.48 -24.31
C VAL A 849 7.93 14.87 -24.80
N GLY A 850 9.04 15.55 -24.51
CA GLY A 850 10.37 15.00 -24.72
C GLY A 850 11.35 15.44 -23.65
N THR A 851 12.30 14.57 -23.36
CA THR A 851 13.40 14.86 -22.44
C THR A 851 14.75 14.55 -23.06
N ARG A 852 15.80 15.13 -22.49
CA ARG A 852 17.20 14.80 -22.82
C ARG A 852 18.05 15.00 -21.57
N VAL A 853 18.95 14.05 -21.29
CA VAL A 853 19.97 14.18 -20.24
C VAL A 853 21.32 14.37 -20.89
N VAL A 854 21.96 15.50 -20.61
CA VAL A 854 23.34 15.78 -21.02
C VAL A 854 24.24 15.53 -19.83
N ARG A 855 25.15 14.55 -19.93
CA ARG A 855 26.06 14.21 -18.85
C ARG A 855 26.99 15.39 -18.54
N GLY A 856 27.15 15.68 -17.25
CA GLY A 856 28.15 16.63 -16.78
C GLY A 856 29.56 16.14 -17.07
N ALA A 857 30.50 17.07 -17.19
CA ALA A 857 31.92 16.72 -17.18
C ALA A 857 32.27 16.13 -15.79
N PRO A 858 33.07 15.04 -15.72
CA PRO A 858 33.49 14.43 -14.46
C PRO A 858 34.12 15.42 -13.47
#